data_AF-A0A814ZTG5-F1
#
_entry.id   AF-A0A814ZTG5-F1
#
_cell.length_a   1.000
_cell.length_b   1.000
_cell.length_c   1.000
_cell.angle_alpha   90.00
_cell.angle_beta   90.00
_cell.angle_gamma   90.00
#
_symmetry.space_group_name_H-M   'P 1'
#
loop_
_entity.id
_entity.type
_entity.pdbx_description
1 polymer ?
#
loop_
_entity_poly.entity_id
_entity_poly.type
_entity_poly.pdbx_seq_one_letter_code
_entity_poly.pdbx_strand_id
1 'polypeptide(L)'
;FGIPILKFETMFDYLFNALNSVQLFDNACECVIVLFNSPDALKYPTTFTHLLPYVLSLETLLDHAIACGDKKKCESLTKLIATFGDNHAKLLLQLALTMHPQSQQLLDNFCKLVMRCTEMKGQYPIEETCSELTFSFWYALQEEVTSSKDDKTQTLCMEICRPYFIRLIEVLITKGQMPENNQDYTSEDKETFRNYRVDIGDTIMCMHNALGNGVLEVLAQHLALSIDQNSSWQRQESIMQLIGAGSEYVSLDENIYLPKIFSLLPKINFCNSLIINATLTVLGQYSSWLGHHHEMLQNCVHLYVNALSNPELIQSASITLKELTMENRRRMSQYLNDTVLENGNLNSNDRVRCVSIIGYMLSAYPSKVVHDHLNILLVPEVNKLLEYLQNTDNSSIAVRKENICTTLSFISVLITAIGYCGDQNDNEEDEQSQQQLNNLAPLTDSSAASEVLTSLMRDLDPILHLVLKQYSDDKEVTEKICEILCRTITTLKEGSTPILMTLLQLLQCIGPNILHLQFLNFVRNVCYILWLKNNVDIVEDFANFLTQVIKKLPHVVNRCPVEALALLFEFVKNGIQLHEQLPLRSVTMFTAHYFEYCKLDNRAASLLQENDWTINWVHQCLSDPNFPSPAATTDHREALIKALTRFIITDNVVQKILKMCILLCYNHTSNDEDIGYELILLSNRDEEFHRPSLAAHVWPETNYILGGQDITPSREGGTWLGFNTQGRIGVLLNLPKSTDHESDNKKSRGFIVPNYVNNMSVGLDCYMKNLNETKMNYNGFSFIGFERNLPLDGWRVVYTNNASDLSIPVDVRSKFFVLSNHQYGNEYEFCKTQHGCQLLDNTLKELTNNYKTKITDEKQLVDRLMMILNDQTTCIREDIVGMSSIKKLQSRFIPKPQPEIEKKPTLQSLKSAQTQGLNNNKFMNNNNMSTTMPTTMSAANLMSSNLNKDILLSSFPTLKTFHLNIMMVSINTIQEFKEMALSFQTPFWHDHQWFIQCDYIDKSDYAQIYTLPFNFDIFTTCISMKTMKDQI
;
A
#
# COMPACT_ATOMS: atom_id res chain seq x y z
N PHE A 1 20.47 -11.88 -27.71
CA PHE A 1 19.79 -10.56 -27.60
C PHE A 1 20.20 -9.65 -28.75
N GLY A 2 19.30 -8.80 -29.25
CA GLY A 2 19.60 -7.76 -30.25
C GLY A 2 19.60 -8.17 -31.73
N ILE A 3 19.14 -9.38 -32.08
CA ILE A 3 18.94 -9.80 -33.48
C ILE A 3 17.43 -10.03 -33.71
N PRO A 4 16.78 -9.33 -34.65
CA PRO A 4 15.35 -9.51 -34.93
C PRO A 4 14.99 -10.93 -35.36
N ILE A 5 13.89 -11.48 -34.82
CA ILE A 5 13.51 -12.89 -35.00
C ILE A 5 13.28 -13.28 -36.47
N LEU A 6 12.82 -12.34 -37.30
CA LEU A 6 12.67 -12.48 -38.76
C LEU A 6 13.93 -13.01 -39.46
N LYS A 7 15.12 -12.83 -38.87
CA LYS A 7 16.41 -13.34 -39.42
C LYS A 7 16.71 -14.79 -39.07
N PHE A 8 15.94 -15.41 -38.17
CA PHE A 8 16.05 -16.82 -37.80
C PHE A 8 14.98 -17.70 -38.45
N GLU A 9 14.01 -17.13 -39.18
CA GLU A 9 12.93 -17.86 -39.86
C GLU A 9 13.49 -18.93 -40.83
N THR A 10 14.59 -18.63 -41.52
CA THR A 10 15.33 -19.57 -42.39
C THR A 10 16.13 -20.64 -41.63
N MET A 11 16.16 -20.58 -40.29
CA MET A 11 16.80 -21.58 -39.42
C MET A 11 15.79 -22.49 -38.70
N PHE A 12 14.48 -22.20 -38.77
CA PHE A 12 13.46 -23.00 -38.08
C PHE A 12 13.50 -24.47 -38.52
N ASP A 13 13.56 -24.73 -39.83
CA ASP A 13 13.73 -26.09 -40.37
C ASP A 13 14.93 -26.82 -39.73
N TYR A 14 16.09 -26.17 -39.65
CA TYR A 14 17.31 -26.79 -39.11
C TYR A 14 17.23 -27.04 -37.60
N LEU A 15 16.62 -26.12 -36.84
CA LEU A 15 16.44 -26.22 -35.39
C LEU A 15 15.45 -27.33 -35.03
N PHE A 16 14.28 -27.37 -35.66
CA PHE A 16 13.27 -28.40 -35.37
C PHE A 16 13.69 -29.77 -35.94
N ASN A 17 14.41 -29.85 -37.07
CA ASN A 17 15.01 -31.12 -37.48
C ASN A 17 16.07 -31.61 -36.49
N ALA A 18 16.83 -30.72 -35.82
CA ALA A 18 17.83 -31.12 -34.81
C ALA A 18 17.20 -31.76 -33.55
N LEU A 19 15.93 -31.47 -33.24
CA LEU A 19 15.19 -32.15 -32.15
C LEU A 19 14.98 -33.66 -32.41
N ASN A 20 15.08 -34.12 -33.66
CA ASN A 20 15.09 -35.56 -33.98
C ASN A 20 16.44 -36.24 -33.67
N SER A 21 17.50 -35.49 -33.39
CA SER A 21 18.85 -36.01 -33.21
C SER A 21 19.20 -36.16 -31.74
N VAL A 22 19.44 -37.40 -31.29
CA VAL A 22 19.83 -37.75 -29.92
C VAL A 22 21.11 -37.02 -29.46
N GLN A 23 21.99 -36.59 -30.38
CA GLN A 23 23.21 -35.85 -30.05
C GLN A 23 23.03 -34.32 -29.98
N LEU A 24 21.95 -33.79 -30.56
CA LEU A 24 21.71 -32.35 -30.64
C LEU A 24 20.50 -31.89 -29.84
N PHE A 25 19.64 -32.82 -29.39
CA PHE A 25 18.38 -32.58 -28.69
C PHE A 25 18.49 -31.49 -27.61
N ASP A 26 19.32 -31.66 -26.59
CA ASP A 26 19.46 -30.72 -25.47
C ASP A 26 19.85 -29.30 -25.93
N ASN A 27 20.81 -29.22 -26.87
CA ASN A 27 21.27 -27.95 -27.45
C ASN A 27 20.19 -27.29 -28.32
N ALA A 28 19.42 -28.08 -29.07
CA ALA A 28 18.32 -27.60 -29.88
C ALA A 28 17.16 -27.10 -29.00
N CYS A 29 16.84 -27.82 -27.92
CA CYS A 29 15.86 -27.40 -26.92
C CYS A 29 16.23 -26.01 -26.33
N GLU A 30 17.45 -25.83 -25.84
CA GLU A 30 17.89 -24.55 -25.28
C GLU A 30 17.92 -23.42 -26.34
N CYS A 31 18.31 -23.71 -27.60
CA CYS A 31 18.19 -22.74 -28.69
C CYS A 31 16.74 -22.33 -28.99
N VAL A 32 15.78 -23.25 -28.90
CA VAL A 32 14.35 -23.00 -29.11
C VAL A 32 13.72 -22.27 -27.92
N ILE A 33 14.13 -22.56 -26.68
CA ILE A 33 13.76 -21.79 -25.47
C ILE A 33 14.20 -20.32 -25.60
N VAL A 34 15.43 -20.08 -26.09
CA VAL A 34 15.93 -18.71 -26.33
C VAL A 34 15.21 -18.01 -27.50
N LEU A 35 14.65 -18.77 -28.44
CA LEU A 35 13.82 -18.23 -29.54
C LEU A 35 12.44 -17.76 -29.05
N PHE A 36 11.78 -18.56 -28.20
CA PHE A 36 10.45 -18.27 -27.65
C PHE A 36 10.51 -17.13 -26.62
N ASN A 37 11.50 -17.13 -25.73
CA ASN A 37 11.75 -16.05 -24.74
C ASN A 37 12.31 -14.74 -25.35
N SER A 38 12.04 -14.47 -26.63
CA SER A 38 12.48 -13.26 -27.32
C SER A 38 11.57 -12.07 -26.98
N PRO A 39 12.06 -11.02 -26.28
CA PRO A 39 11.22 -9.91 -25.82
C PRO A 39 10.68 -9.02 -26.95
N ASP A 40 11.15 -9.23 -28.18
CA ASP A 40 10.62 -8.58 -29.39
C ASP A 40 9.42 -9.32 -30.00
N ALA A 41 8.90 -10.40 -29.39
CA ALA A 41 7.91 -11.29 -30.01
C ALA A 41 6.67 -10.59 -30.57
N LEU A 42 6.06 -9.70 -29.76
CA LEU A 42 4.88 -8.92 -30.13
C LEU A 42 5.10 -7.96 -31.32
N LYS A 43 6.36 -7.72 -31.73
CA LYS A 43 6.70 -6.89 -32.90
C LYS A 43 6.69 -7.68 -34.22
N TYR A 44 6.64 -9.01 -34.17
CA TYR A 44 6.78 -9.90 -35.34
C TYR A 44 5.72 -11.02 -35.38
N PRO A 45 4.41 -10.72 -35.23
CA PRO A 45 3.35 -11.73 -35.08
C PRO A 45 3.24 -12.71 -36.26
N THR A 46 3.59 -12.28 -37.48
CA THR A 46 3.61 -13.15 -38.68
C THR A 46 4.64 -14.27 -38.58
N THR A 47 5.89 -13.95 -38.17
CA THR A 47 6.95 -14.94 -37.99
C THR A 47 6.61 -15.95 -36.89
N PHE A 48 5.92 -15.53 -35.82
CA PHE A 48 5.40 -16.46 -34.80
C PHE A 48 4.22 -17.31 -35.30
N THR A 49 3.38 -16.77 -36.18
CA THR A 49 2.33 -17.55 -36.86
C THR A 49 2.94 -18.62 -37.78
N HIS A 50 4.08 -18.33 -38.44
CA HIS A 50 4.85 -19.30 -39.22
C HIS A 50 5.59 -20.33 -38.35
N LEU A 51 5.90 -19.99 -37.09
CA LEU A 51 6.57 -20.87 -36.13
C LEU A 51 5.62 -21.91 -35.51
N LEU A 52 4.34 -21.56 -35.33
CA LEU A 52 3.33 -22.41 -34.67
C LEU A 52 3.16 -23.81 -35.29
N PRO A 53 3.15 -24.02 -36.62
CA PRO A 53 3.14 -25.37 -37.21
C PRO A 53 4.32 -26.26 -36.78
N TYR A 54 5.51 -25.69 -36.57
CA TYR A 54 6.66 -26.43 -36.06
C TYR A 54 6.47 -26.82 -34.58
N VAL A 55 5.87 -25.93 -33.78
CA VAL A 55 5.53 -26.22 -32.37
C VAL A 55 4.48 -27.32 -32.28
N LEU A 56 3.45 -27.29 -33.13
CA LEU A 56 2.44 -28.35 -33.22
C LEU A 56 3.06 -29.70 -33.66
N SER A 57 4.10 -29.68 -34.50
CA SER A 57 4.80 -30.92 -34.91
C SER A 57 5.48 -31.65 -33.74
N LEU A 58 5.76 -30.96 -32.62
CA LEU A 58 6.33 -31.55 -31.41
C LEU A 58 5.40 -32.60 -30.78
N GLU A 59 4.09 -32.58 -31.04
CA GLU A 59 3.18 -33.65 -30.63
C GLU A 59 3.68 -35.03 -31.09
N THR A 60 4.17 -35.12 -32.32
CA THR A 60 4.68 -36.38 -32.87
C THR A 60 5.93 -36.87 -32.14
N LEU A 61 6.81 -35.97 -31.70
CA LEU A 61 8.00 -36.30 -30.92
C LEU A 61 7.65 -36.68 -29.48
N LEU A 62 6.67 -35.99 -28.89
CA LEU A 62 6.15 -36.29 -27.56
C LEU A 62 5.53 -37.70 -27.52
N ASP A 63 4.76 -38.07 -28.55
CA ASP A 63 4.15 -39.39 -28.65
C ASP A 63 5.18 -40.53 -28.75
N HIS A 64 6.27 -40.32 -29.48
CA HIS A 64 7.38 -41.28 -29.51
C HIS A 64 8.13 -41.32 -28.16
N ALA A 65 8.33 -40.18 -27.49
CA ALA A 65 8.97 -40.13 -26.17
C ALA A 65 8.14 -40.86 -25.10
N ILE A 66 6.82 -40.63 -25.08
CA ILE A 66 5.86 -41.34 -24.21
C ILE A 66 5.87 -42.84 -24.51
N ALA A 67 5.80 -43.24 -25.79
CA ALA A 67 5.82 -44.65 -26.18
C ALA A 67 7.13 -45.38 -25.83
N CYS A 68 8.25 -44.64 -25.76
CA CYS A 68 9.55 -45.15 -25.31
C CYS A 68 9.77 -45.05 -23.79
N GLY A 69 8.89 -44.39 -23.03
CA GLY A 69 9.07 -44.12 -21.59
C GLY A 69 10.20 -43.14 -21.27
N ASP A 70 10.62 -42.31 -22.22
CA ASP A 70 11.76 -41.40 -22.07
C ASP A 70 11.35 -40.10 -21.37
N LYS A 71 11.22 -40.18 -20.03
CA LYS A 71 10.78 -39.08 -19.17
C LYS A 71 11.51 -37.76 -19.44
N LYS A 72 12.84 -37.81 -19.66
CA LYS A 72 13.65 -36.61 -19.90
C LYS A 72 13.30 -35.92 -21.23
N LYS A 73 12.99 -36.69 -22.27
CA LYS A 73 12.47 -36.12 -23.53
C LYS A 73 11.06 -35.59 -23.38
N CYS A 74 10.18 -36.29 -22.65
CA CYS A 74 8.82 -35.79 -22.36
C CYS A 74 8.86 -34.44 -21.63
N GLU A 75 9.68 -34.34 -20.58
CA GLU A 75 9.89 -33.12 -19.78
C GLU A 75 10.45 -31.98 -20.64
N SER A 76 11.50 -32.26 -21.42
CA SER A 76 12.12 -31.27 -22.31
C SER A 76 11.16 -30.77 -23.41
N LEU A 77 10.40 -31.66 -24.05
CA LEU A 77 9.41 -31.30 -25.06
C LEU A 77 8.24 -30.52 -24.45
N THR A 78 7.77 -30.92 -23.26
CA THR A 78 6.74 -30.20 -22.52
C THR A 78 7.21 -28.80 -22.14
N LYS A 79 8.46 -28.64 -21.68
CA LYS A 79 9.10 -27.34 -21.41
C LYS A 79 9.10 -26.45 -22.66
N LEU A 80 9.38 -26.99 -23.86
CA LEU A 80 9.27 -26.23 -25.11
C LEU A 80 7.83 -25.75 -25.37
N ILE A 81 6.87 -26.68 -25.29
CA ILE A 81 5.44 -26.41 -25.55
C ILE A 81 4.91 -25.33 -24.58
N ALA A 82 5.18 -25.46 -23.27
CA ALA A 82 4.80 -24.47 -22.27
C ALA A 82 5.49 -23.11 -22.50
N THR A 83 6.82 -23.08 -22.68
CA THR A 83 7.55 -21.82 -22.92
C THR A 83 7.01 -21.04 -24.13
N PHE A 84 6.53 -21.73 -25.18
CA PHE A 84 5.85 -21.08 -26.30
C PHE A 84 4.49 -20.50 -25.88
N GLY A 85 3.68 -21.26 -25.13
CA GLY A 85 2.39 -20.82 -24.63
C GLY A 85 2.51 -19.58 -23.75
N ASP A 86 3.36 -19.64 -22.73
CA ASP A 86 3.56 -18.58 -21.71
C ASP A 86 3.88 -17.22 -22.34
N ASN A 87 4.80 -17.20 -23.32
CA ASN A 87 5.23 -15.97 -23.97
C ASN A 87 4.24 -15.46 -25.04
N HIS A 88 3.29 -16.28 -25.51
CA HIS A 88 2.52 -16.01 -26.74
C HIS A 88 1.01 -16.25 -26.63
N ALA A 89 0.45 -16.54 -25.44
CA ALA A 89 -1.00 -16.70 -25.21
C ALA A 89 -1.84 -15.57 -25.83
N LYS A 90 -1.41 -14.31 -25.67
CA LYS A 90 -2.01 -13.12 -26.29
C LYS A 90 -2.13 -13.23 -27.81
N LEU A 91 -1.08 -13.71 -28.49
CA LEU A 91 -1.05 -13.87 -29.94
C LEU A 91 -1.96 -15.02 -30.39
N LEU A 92 -1.97 -16.13 -29.65
CA LEU A 92 -2.82 -17.29 -29.92
C LEU A 92 -4.32 -16.92 -29.82
N LEU A 93 -4.71 -16.13 -28.81
CA LEU A 93 -6.07 -15.57 -28.70
C LEU A 93 -6.39 -14.59 -29.83
N GLN A 94 -5.48 -13.65 -30.14
CA GLN A 94 -5.66 -12.71 -31.26
C GLN A 94 -5.85 -13.43 -32.60
N LEU A 95 -5.16 -14.54 -32.84
CA LEU A 95 -5.34 -15.38 -34.03
C LEU A 95 -6.73 -16.03 -34.06
N ALA A 96 -7.22 -16.59 -32.95
CA ALA A 96 -8.56 -17.18 -32.90
C ALA A 96 -9.69 -16.14 -33.10
N LEU A 97 -9.47 -14.90 -32.63
CA LEU A 97 -10.38 -13.76 -32.83
C LEU A 97 -10.44 -13.27 -34.29
N THR A 98 -9.54 -13.69 -35.20
CA THR A 98 -9.64 -13.27 -36.62
C THR A 98 -10.79 -13.92 -37.38
N MET A 99 -11.59 -14.79 -36.75
CA MET A 99 -12.76 -15.49 -37.34
C MET A 99 -12.47 -16.30 -38.62
N HIS A 100 -11.20 -16.55 -38.93
CA HIS A 100 -10.79 -17.46 -40.00
C HIS A 100 -10.73 -18.90 -39.45
N PRO A 101 -11.41 -19.89 -40.06
CA PRO A 101 -11.48 -21.25 -39.51
C PRO A 101 -10.11 -21.91 -39.27
N GLN A 102 -9.13 -21.62 -40.14
CA GLN A 102 -7.75 -22.11 -40.00
C GLN A 102 -7.05 -21.52 -38.77
N SER A 103 -7.25 -20.24 -38.46
CA SER A 103 -6.67 -19.59 -37.28
C SER A 103 -7.25 -20.14 -35.98
N GLN A 104 -8.55 -20.44 -35.96
CA GLN A 104 -9.22 -21.03 -34.80
C GLN A 104 -8.78 -22.49 -34.54
N GLN A 105 -8.58 -23.27 -35.61
CA GLN A 105 -7.99 -24.61 -35.52
C GLN A 105 -6.57 -24.62 -34.95
N LEU A 106 -5.78 -23.55 -35.16
CA LEU A 106 -4.43 -23.45 -34.61
C LEU A 106 -4.42 -23.27 -33.08
N LEU A 107 -5.33 -22.47 -32.53
CA LEU A 107 -5.51 -22.37 -31.06
C LEU A 107 -6.04 -23.69 -30.48
N ASP A 108 -7.06 -24.29 -31.10
CA ASP A 108 -7.65 -25.57 -30.69
C ASP A 108 -6.60 -26.69 -30.60
N ASN A 109 -5.80 -26.86 -31.65
CA ASN A 109 -4.71 -27.84 -31.68
C ASN A 109 -3.63 -27.54 -30.62
N PHE A 110 -3.30 -26.27 -30.37
CA PHE A 110 -2.30 -25.91 -29.35
C PHE A 110 -2.81 -26.17 -27.93
N CYS A 111 -4.04 -25.75 -27.60
CA CYS A 111 -4.65 -26.04 -26.30
C CYS A 111 -4.80 -27.54 -26.04
N LYS A 112 -5.11 -28.35 -27.08
CA LYS A 112 -5.08 -29.82 -27.01
C LYS A 112 -3.68 -30.36 -26.72
N LEU A 113 -2.63 -29.83 -27.38
CA LEU A 113 -1.25 -30.25 -27.15
C LEU A 113 -0.77 -29.92 -25.72
N VAL A 114 -1.09 -28.74 -25.19
CA VAL A 114 -0.77 -28.41 -23.78
C VAL A 114 -1.56 -29.31 -22.82
N MET A 115 -2.88 -29.49 -23.05
CA MET A 115 -3.71 -30.38 -22.24
C MET A 115 -3.18 -31.82 -22.24
N ARG A 116 -2.66 -32.31 -23.38
CA ARG A 116 -2.02 -33.63 -23.50
C ARG A 116 -0.75 -33.76 -22.66
N CYS A 117 -0.07 -32.65 -22.37
CA CYS A 117 1.06 -32.59 -21.43
C CYS A 117 0.57 -32.51 -19.96
N THR A 118 -0.50 -31.76 -19.67
CA THR A 118 -1.13 -31.75 -18.34
C THR A 118 -1.71 -33.11 -17.96
N GLU A 119 -2.28 -33.83 -18.93
CA GLU A 119 -2.80 -35.20 -18.82
C GLU A 119 -1.71 -36.30 -18.80
N MET A 120 -0.43 -35.95 -18.64
CA MET A 120 0.67 -36.93 -18.60
C MET A 120 0.38 -38.02 -17.56
N LYS A 121 0.42 -39.28 -18.01
CA LYS A 121 -0.02 -40.43 -17.24
C LYS A 121 0.98 -40.79 -16.15
N GLY A 122 0.43 -40.99 -14.95
CA GLY A 122 1.17 -41.36 -13.76
C GLY A 122 1.11 -40.26 -12.69
N GLN A 123 1.62 -40.60 -11.51
CA GLN A 123 1.68 -39.74 -10.35
C GLN A 123 2.96 -38.89 -10.34
N TYR A 124 2.80 -37.58 -10.12
CA TYR A 124 3.92 -36.65 -9.94
C TYR A 124 4.53 -36.81 -8.52
N PRO A 125 5.86 -36.65 -8.33
CA PRO A 125 6.91 -36.48 -9.35
C PRO A 125 7.50 -37.81 -9.86
N ILE A 126 7.21 -38.94 -9.18
CA ILE A 126 7.94 -40.19 -9.35
C ILE A 126 7.69 -40.83 -10.73
N GLU A 127 6.45 -40.83 -11.20
CA GLU A 127 6.08 -41.44 -12.48
C GLU A 127 6.23 -40.45 -13.64
N GLU A 128 5.90 -39.18 -13.45
CA GLU A 128 6.05 -38.12 -14.45
C GLU A 128 6.36 -36.74 -13.84
N THR A 129 7.04 -35.88 -14.62
CA THR A 129 7.53 -34.53 -14.24
C THR A 129 7.05 -33.43 -15.21
N CYS A 130 6.09 -33.73 -16.08
CA CYS A 130 5.69 -32.89 -17.20
C CYS A 130 4.49 -31.99 -16.89
N SER A 131 3.53 -32.46 -16.10
CA SER A 131 2.24 -31.77 -15.92
C SER A 131 2.36 -30.40 -15.24
N GLU A 132 3.21 -30.27 -14.22
CA GLU A 132 3.54 -29.02 -13.50
C GLU A 132 3.94 -27.89 -14.47
N LEU A 133 4.79 -28.21 -15.45
CA LEU A 133 5.33 -27.27 -16.43
C LEU A 133 4.25 -26.59 -17.28
N THR A 134 3.01 -27.07 -17.27
CA THR A 134 1.89 -26.50 -18.03
C THR A 134 1.07 -25.46 -17.27
N PHE A 135 1.24 -25.33 -15.96
CA PHE A 135 0.39 -24.45 -15.13
C PHE A 135 0.61 -22.95 -15.44
N SER A 136 1.84 -22.56 -15.80
CA SER A 136 2.17 -21.20 -16.27
C SER A 136 1.39 -20.79 -17.52
N PHE A 137 1.16 -21.74 -18.45
CA PHE A 137 0.35 -21.46 -19.65
C PHE A 137 -1.12 -21.26 -19.29
N TRP A 138 -1.68 -22.10 -18.41
CA TRP A 138 -3.07 -21.96 -18.00
C TRP A 138 -3.32 -20.64 -17.24
N TYR A 139 -2.35 -20.18 -16.46
CA TYR A 139 -2.32 -18.83 -15.89
C TYR A 139 -2.32 -17.74 -16.98
N ALA A 140 -1.33 -17.77 -17.89
CA ALA A 140 -1.16 -16.75 -18.94
C ALA A 140 -2.34 -16.67 -19.90
N LEU A 141 -2.95 -17.82 -20.24
CA LEU A 141 -4.17 -17.89 -21.04
C LEU A 141 -5.36 -17.28 -20.29
N GLN A 142 -5.51 -17.55 -18.99
CA GLN A 142 -6.58 -16.96 -18.18
C GLN A 142 -6.41 -15.43 -18.05
N GLU A 143 -5.20 -14.94 -17.77
CA GLU A 143 -4.93 -13.50 -17.63
C GLU A 143 -5.27 -12.75 -18.93
N GLU A 144 -4.84 -13.28 -20.09
CA GLU A 144 -5.11 -12.67 -21.40
C GLU A 144 -6.59 -12.74 -21.82
N VAL A 145 -7.36 -13.75 -21.37
CA VAL A 145 -8.81 -13.79 -21.57
C VAL A 145 -9.52 -12.76 -20.67
N THR A 146 -9.13 -12.65 -19.40
CA THR A 146 -9.79 -11.75 -18.41
C THR A 146 -9.39 -10.27 -18.53
N SER A 147 -8.25 -9.94 -19.14
CA SER A 147 -7.73 -8.57 -19.23
C SER A 147 -8.24 -7.76 -20.43
N SER A 148 -9.13 -8.33 -21.26
CA SER A 148 -9.81 -7.62 -22.35
C SER A 148 -10.66 -6.47 -21.81
N LYS A 149 -10.53 -5.27 -22.40
CA LYS A 149 -11.33 -4.07 -22.05
C LYS A 149 -12.60 -3.89 -22.90
N ASP A 150 -12.94 -4.89 -23.70
CA ASP A 150 -14.19 -4.96 -24.46
C ASP A 150 -14.91 -6.25 -24.09
N ASP A 151 -16.08 -6.09 -23.48
CA ASP A 151 -16.94 -7.17 -22.96
C ASP A 151 -17.30 -8.19 -24.07
N LYS A 152 -17.41 -7.74 -25.32
CA LYS A 152 -17.73 -8.61 -26.47
C LYS A 152 -16.55 -9.51 -26.82
N THR A 153 -15.36 -8.94 -26.92
CA THR A 153 -14.11 -9.69 -27.13
C THR A 153 -13.85 -10.63 -25.96
N GLN A 154 -14.09 -10.20 -24.71
CA GLN A 154 -13.97 -11.06 -23.53
C GLN A 154 -14.95 -12.24 -23.59
N THR A 155 -16.22 -11.99 -23.94
CA THR A 155 -17.26 -13.04 -24.07
C THR A 155 -16.87 -14.06 -25.13
N LEU A 156 -16.42 -13.63 -26.31
CA LEU A 156 -15.99 -14.52 -27.40
C LEU A 156 -14.73 -15.33 -27.03
N CYS A 157 -13.75 -14.71 -26.35
CA CYS A 157 -12.60 -15.43 -25.79
C CYS A 157 -13.03 -16.50 -24.77
N MET A 158 -13.99 -16.18 -23.89
CA MET A 158 -14.53 -17.14 -22.92
C MET A 158 -15.32 -18.28 -23.57
N GLU A 159 -16.13 -18.01 -24.60
CA GLU A 159 -16.82 -19.06 -25.37
C GLU A 159 -15.83 -20.07 -25.98
N ILE A 160 -14.69 -19.58 -26.49
CA ILE A 160 -13.62 -20.41 -27.06
C ILE A 160 -12.85 -21.17 -25.97
N CYS A 161 -12.53 -20.53 -24.84
CA CYS A 161 -11.61 -21.10 -23.84
C CYS A 161 -12.28 -21.96 -22.77
N ARG A 162 -13.57 -21.72 -22.46
CA ARG A 162 -14.35 -22.44 -21.44
C ARG A 162 -14.25 -23.98 -21.50
N PRO A 163 -14.32 -24.67 -22.66
CA PRO A 163 -14.19 -26.13 -22.68
C PRO A 163 -12.84 -26.64 -22.17
N TYR A 164 -11.74 -25.92 -22.44
CA TYR A 164 -10.42 -26.30 -21.93
C TYR A 164 -10.28 -26.02 -20.44
N PHE A 165 -10.83 -24.91 -19.93
CA PHE A 165 -10.84 -24.62 -18.49
C PHE A 165 -11.68 -25.63 -17.69
N ILE A 166 -12.84 -26.06 -18.21
CA ILE A 166 -13.63 -27.13 -17.59
C ILE A 166 -12.85 -28.44 -17.61
N ARG A 167 -12.27 -28.82 -18.77
CA ARG A 167 -11.44 -30.03 -18.88
C ARG A 167 -10.23 -30.01 -17.94
N LEU A 168 -9.59 -28.85 -17.78
CA LEU A 168 -8.47 -28.67 -16.87
C LEU A 168 -8.86 -29.03 -15.44
N ILE A 169 -10.04 -28.60 -14.97
CA ILE A 169 -10.55 -28.97 -13.63
C ILE A 169 -10.72 -30.50 -13.51
N GLU A 170 -11.24 -31.20 -14.53
CA GLU A 170 -11.34 -32.68 -14.52
C GLU A 170 -9.97 -33.37 -14.38
N VAL A 171 -8.95 -32.80 -15.03
CA VAL A 171 -7.57 -33.29 -15.01
C VAL A 171 -6.91 -32.98 -13.67
N LEU A 172 -7.08 -31.78 -13.11
CA LEU A 172 -6.58 -31.39 -11.79
C LEU A 172 -7.18 -32.25 -10.66
N ILE A 173 -8.47 -32.58 -10.72
CA ILE A 173 -9.13 -33.58 -9.83
C ILE A 173 -8.46 -34.96 -9.93
N THR A 174 -7.78 -35.26 -11.03
CA THR A 174 -7.14 -36.55 -11.27
C THR A 174 -5.66 -36.53 -10.87
N LYS A 175 -4.95 -35.43 -11.14
CA LYS A 175 -3.54 -35.22 -10.78
C LYS A 175 -3.33 -34.89 -9.29
N GLY A 176 -4.31 -34.27 -8.64
CA GLY A 176 -4.27 -33.90 -7.22
C GLY A 176 -4.64 -35.03 -6.24
N GLN A 177 -4.88 -36.25 -6.71
CA GLN A 177 -5.22 -37.39 -5.84
C GLN A 177 -3.99 -37.89 -5.08
N MET A 178 -4.17 -38.30 -3.83
CA MET A 178 -3.11 -38.93 -3.05
C MET A 178 -2.67 -40.28 -3.66
N PRO A 179 -1.36 -40.60 -3.67
CA PRO A 179 -0.87 -41.90 -4.16
C PRO A 179 -1.44 -43.08 -3.35
N GLU A 180 -1.74 -44.20 -4.01
CA GLU A 180 -2.23 -45.41 -3.35
C GLU A 180 -1.17 -46.01 -2.39
N ASN A 181 0.08 -46.11 -2.85
CA ASN A 181 1.21 -46.62 -2.06
C ASN A 181 2.09 -45.48 -1.51
N ASN A 182 1.67 -44.85 -0.43
CA ASN A 182 2.45 -43.82 0.28
C ASN A 182 3.73 -44.36 0.99
N GLN A 183 4.16 -45.60 0.71
CA GLN A 183 5.40 -46.19 1.22
C GLN A 183 6.56 -46.10 0.23
N ASP A 184 6.28 -46.03 -1.08
CA ASP A 184 7.29 -46.00 -2.14
C ASP A 184 7.93 -44.60 -2.34
N TYR A 185 7.40 -43.59 -1.65
CA TYR A 185 7.78 -42.18 -1.73
C TYR A 185 8.76 -41.81 -0.60
N THR A 186 9.85 -41.11 -0.92
CA THR A 186 10.74 -40.52 0.09
C THR A 186 10.11 -39.30 0.77
N SER A 187 10.77 -38.74 1.78
CA SER A 187 10.36 -37.45 2.37
C SER A 187 10.45 -36.29 1.37
N GLU A 188 11.36 -36.35 0.41
CA GLU A 188 11.55 -35.33 -0.62
C GLU A 188 10.44 -35.42 -1.68
N ASP A 189 10.13 -36.63 -2.17
CA ASP A 189 9.01 -36.84 -3.12
C ASP A 189 7.67 -36.38 -2.54
N LYS A 190 7.45 -36.56 -1.23
CA LYS A 190 6.22 -36.14 -0.53
C LYS A 190 6.11 -34.63 -0.41
N GLU A 191 7.22 -33.94 -0.16
CA GLU A 191 7.24 -32.48 -0.09
C GLU A 191 7.10 -31.85 -1.48
N THR A 192 7.75 -32.44 -2.49
CA THR A 192 7.59 -32.06 -3.90
C THR A 192 6.15 -32.28 -4.39
N PHE A 193 5.52 -33.42 -4.07
CA PHE A 193 4.09 -33.62 -4.35
C PHE A 193 3.17 -32.71 -3.53
N ARG A 194 3.55 -32.34 -2.29
CA ARG A 194 2.81 -31.35 -1.47
C ARG A 194 2.82 -29.97 -2.14
N ASN A 195 3.97 -29.52 -2.66
CA ASN A 195 4.07 -28.26 -3.39
C ASN A 195 3.23 -28.31 -4.67
N TYR A 196 3.35 -29.36 -5.48
CA TYR A 196 2.51 -29.58 -6.66
C TYR A 196 1.00 -29.55 -6.37
N ARG A 197 0.55 -30.05 -5.20
CA ARG A 197 -0.85 -29.90 -4.74
C ARG A 197 -1.24 -28.48 -4.35
N VAL A 198 -0.30 -27.59 -4.06
CA VAL A 198 -0.52 -26.13 -3.92
C VAL A 198 -0.60 -25.49 -5.30
N ASP A 199 0.31 -25.80 -6.22
CA ASP A 199 0.31 -25.25 -7.59
C ASP A 199 -0.98 -25.62 -8.37
N ILE A 200 -1.51 -26.82 -8.13
CA ILE A 200 -2.86 -27.23 -8.57
C ILE A 200 -3.96 -26.33 -7.97
N GLY A 201 -3.86 -25.98 -6.69
CA GLY A 201 -4.78 -25.09 -5.99
C GLY A 201 -4.77 -23.67 -6.55
N ASP A 202 -3.57 -23.10 -6.74
CA ASP A 202 -3.35 -21.80 -7.38
C ASP A 202 -3.90 -21.80 -8.82
N THR A 203 -3.76 -22.91 -9.55
CA THR A 203 -4.35 -23.08 -10.89
C THR A 203 -5.90 -23.07 -10.83
N ILE A 204 -6.51 -23.67 -9.79
CA ILE A 204 -7.97 -23.60 -9.56
C ILE A 204 -8.41 -22.18 -9.17
N MET A 205 -7.65 -21.46 -8.35
CA MET A 205 -7.89 -20.04 -8.06
C MET A 205 -7.89 -19.19 -9.34
N CYS A 206 -6.98 -19.49 -10.28
CA CYS A 206 -7.00 -18.86 -11.60
C CYS A 206 -8.24 -19.23 -12.42
N MET A 207 -8.69 -20.49 -12.37
CA MET A 207 -9.95 -20.88 -13.02
C MET A 207 -11.18 -20.18 -12.41
N HIS A 208 -11.17 -19.83 -11.13
CA HIS A 208 -12.21 -19.00 -10.51
C HIS A 208 -12.28 -17.59 -11.12
N ASN A 209 -11.14 -16.96 -11.48
CA ASN A 209 -11.14 -15.67 -12.19
C ASN A 209 -11.80 -15.75 -13.58
N ALA A 210 -11.72 -16.92 -14.26
CA ALA A 210 -12.31 -17.12 -15.59
C ALA A 210 -13.78 -17.57 -15.55
N LEU A 211 -14.14 -18.48 -14.63
CA LEU A 211 -15.43 -19.18 -14.62
C LEU A 211 -16.34 -18.77 -13.45
N GLY A 212 -15.83 -18.06 -12.45
CA GLY A 212 -16.54 -17.74 -11.21
C GLY A 212 -17.10 -19.01 -10.55
N ASN A 213 -18.36 -18.94 -10.12
CA ASN A 213 -19.08 -20.07 -9.51
C ASN A 213 -19.23 -21.29 -10.44
N GLY A 214 -18.89 -21.18 -11.73
CA GLY A 214 -18.79 -22.32 -12.64
C GLY A 214 -17.71 -23.35 -12.23
N VAL A 215 -16.72 -22.96 -11.43
CA VAL A 215 -15.77 -23.93 -10.84
C VAL A 215 -16.46 -24.77 -9.77
N LEU A 216 -17.21 -24.13 -8.86
CA LEU A 216 -18.00 -24.83 -7.83
C LEU A 216 -19.05 -25.77 -8.46
N GLU A 217 -19.65 -25.38 -9.59
CA GLU A 217 -20.57 -26.22 -10.36
C GLU A 217 -19.90 -27.54 -10.79
N VAL A 218 -18.73 -27.47 -11.43
CA VAL A 218 -17.99 -28.65 -11.91
C VAL A 218 -17.51 -29.51 -10.73
N LEU A 219 -16.96 -28.90 -9.69
CA LEU A 219 -16.49 -29.60 -8.49
C LEU A 219 -17.65 -30.30 -7.75
N ALA A 220 -18.79 -29.64 -7.59
CA ALA A 220 -19.99 -30.23 -6.95
C ALA A 220 -20.56 -31.41 -7.76
N GLN A 221 -20.59 -31.31 -9.09
CA GLN A 221 -21.02 -32.41 -9.96
C GLN A 221 -20.09 -33.63 -9.83
N HIS A 222 -18.76 -33.43 -9.84
CA HIS A 222 -17.83 -34.53 -9.63
C HIS A 222 -17.87 -35.10 -8.21
N LEU A 223 -18.11 -34.28 -7.17
CA LEU A 223 -18.28 -34.76 -5.80
C LEU A 223 -19.49 -35.70 -5.71
N ALA A 224 -20.66 -35.27 -6.20
CA ALA A 224 -21.87 -36.09 -6.23
C ALA A 224 -21.67 -37.41 -6.98
N LEU A 225 -21.12 -37.36 -8.20
CA LEU A 225 -20.80 -38.55 -9.00
C LEU A 225 -19.82 -39.49 -8.27
N SER A 226 -18.83 -38.95 -7.57
CA SER A 226 -17.85 -39.76 -6.83
C SER A 226 -18.43 -40.44 -5.58
N ILE A 227 -19.52 -39.91 -5.02
CA ILE A 227 -20.28 -40.52 -3.92
C ILE A 227 -21.20 -41.61 -4.48
N ASP A 228 -22.01 -41.30 -5.50
CA ASP A 228 -22.95 -42.25 -6.11
C ASP A 228 -22.25 -43.49 -6.70
N GLN A 229 -21.03 -43.32 -7.21
CA GLN A 229 -20.19 -44.41 -7.75
C GLN A 229 -19.36 -45.15 -6.70
N ASN A 230 -19.37 -44.72 -5.42
CA ASN A 230 -18.45 -45.20 -4.37
C ASN A 230 -16.98 -45.17 -4.82
N SER A 231 -16.53 -44.01 -5.34
CA SER A 231 -15.16 -43.80 -5.78
C SER A 231 -14.13 -43.90 -4.64
N SER A 232 -12.85 -43.97 -5.01
CA SER A 232 -11.72 -43.91 -4.08
C SER A 232 -11.80 -42.67 -3.18
N TRP A 233 -11.41 -42.83 -1.90
CA TRP A 233 -11.39 -41.69 -0.97
C TRP A 233 -10.40 -40.62 -1.43
N GLN A 234 -9.35 -40.99 -2.18
CA GLN A 234 -8.39 -40.05 -2.76
C GLN A 234 -9.03 -39.12 -3.80
N ARG A 235 -10.02 -39.59 -4.59
CA ARG A 235 -10.78 -38.72 -5.50
C ARG A 235 -11.68 -37.76 -4.75
N GLN A 236 -12.36 -38.23 -3.69
CA GLN A 236 -13.20 -37.38 -2.85
C GLN A 236 -12.36 -36.33 -2.09
N GLU A 237 -11.20 -36.73 -1.55
CA GLU A 237 -10.23 -35.87 -0.86
C GLU A 237 -9.66 -34.78 -1.77
N SER A 238 -9.28 -35.14 -3.01
CA SER A 238 -8.80 -34.18 -4.00
C SER A 238 -9.88 -33.15 -4.35
N ILE A 239 -11.11 -33.60 -4.65
CA ILE A 239 -12.23 -32.68 -4.96
C ILE A 239 -12.49 -31.72 -3.78
N MET A 240 -12.48 -32.21 -2.54
CA MET A 240 -12.62 -31.35 -1.36
C MET A 240 -11.48 -30.33 -1.28
N GLN A 241 -10.21 -30.72 -1.47
CA GLN A 241 -9.09 -29.78 -1.48
C GLN A 241 -9.27 -28.66 -2.53
N LEU A 242 -9.73 -28.99 -3.74
CA LEU A 242 -9.94 -27.98 -4.80
C LEU A 242 -11.13 -27.04 -4.48
N ILE A 243 -12.17 -27.53 -3.82
CA ILE A 243 -13.27 -26.69 -3.30
C ILE A 243 -12.76 -25.71 -2.24
N GLY A 244 -11.82 -26.14 -1.40
CA GLY A 244 -11.16 -25.29 -0.39
C GLY A 244 -10.26 -24.22 -1.00
N ALA A 245 -9.44 -24.57 -2.00
CA ALA A 245 -8.55 -23.64 -2.69
C ALA A 245 -9.30 -22.44 -3.32
N GLY A 246 -10.53 -22.64 -3.78
CA GLY A 246 -11.35 -21.58 -4.37
C GLY A 246 -12.00 -20.59 -3.39
N SER A 247 -11.88 -20.76 -2.07
CA SER A 247 -12.78 -20.09 -1.10
C SER A 247 -12.76 -18.56 -1.13
N GLU A 248 -11.60 -17.94 -1.33
CA GLU A 248 -11.45 -16.47 -1.37
C GLU A 248 -12.20 -15.80 -2.55
N TYR A 249 -12.55 -16.59 -3.57
CA TYR A 249 -13.27 -16.13 -4.77
C TYR A 249 -14.79 -16.35 -4.69
N VAL A 250 -15.30 -16.91 -3.60
CA VAL A 250 -16.73 -17.19 -3.43
C VAL A 250 -17.39 -16.05 -2.65
N SER A 251 -18.44 -15.47 -3.21
CA SER A 251 -19.28 -14.46 -2.55
C SER A 251 -19.95 -15.05 -1.30
N LEU A 252 -20.10 -14.24 -0.24
CA LEU A 252 -20.85 -14.65 0.95
C LEU A 252 -22.29 -15.08 0.60
N ASP A 253 -22.90 -14.47 -0.41
CA ASP A 253 -24.26 -14.78 -0.89
C ASP A 253 -24.39 -16.10 -1.69
N GLU A 254 -23.32 -16.90 -1.87
CA GLU A 254 -23.38 -18.13 -2.69
C GLU A 254 -24.32 -19.17 -2.07
N ASN A 255 -25.49 -19.35 -2.68
CA ASN A 255 -26.58 -20.18 -2.17
C ASN A 255 -26.95 -21.36 -3.09
N ILE A 256 -26.19 -21.59 -4.16
CA ILE A 256 -26.53 -22.55 -5.23
C ILE A 256 -25.66 -23.81 -5.14
N TYR A 257 -24.38 -23.72 -4.78
CA TYR A 257 -23.44 -24.83 -4.86
C TYR A 257 -22.89 -25.27 -3.50
N LEU A 258 -22.46 -24.33 -2.63
CA LEU A 258 -21.96 -24.62 -1.29
C LEU A 258 -23.00 -25.35 -0.41
N PRO A 259 -24.30 -24.96 -0.35
CA PRO A 259 -25.29 -25.73 0.40
C PRO A 259 -25.43 -27.18 -0.10
N LYS A 260 -25.30 -27.40 -1.42
CA LYS A 260 -25.34 -28.75 -2.01
C LYS A 260 -24.09 -29.55 -1.62
N ILE A 261 -22.90 -28.97 -1.76
CA ILE A 261 -21.63 -29.58 -1.35
C ILE A 261 -21.69 -29.98 0.13
N PHE A 262 -22.06 -29.07 1.02
CA PHE A 262 -22.09 -29.36 2.46
C PHE A 262 -23.23 -30.32 2.86
N SER A 263 -24.33 -30.38 2.12
CA SER A 263 -25.37 -31.42 2.31
C SER A 263 -24.89 -32.85 1.97
N LEU A 264 -23.79 -32.99 1.22
CA LEU A 264 -23.21 -34.27 0.87
C LEU A 264 -22.19 -34.79 1.92
N LEU A 265 -21.73 -33.96 2.86
CA LEU A 265 -20.74 -34.36 3.87
C LEU A 265 -21.09 -35.67 4.61
N PRO A 266 -22.34 -35.92 5.06
CA PRO A 266 -22.68 -37.17 5.75
C PRO A 266 -22.63 -38.43 4.87
N LYS A 267 -22.38 -38.28 3.55
CA LYS A 267 -22.24 -39.36 2.57
C LYS A 267 -20.80 -39.55 2.08
N ILE A 268 -19.86 -38.69 2.50
CA ILE A 268 -18.44 -38.79 2.12
C ILE A 268 -17.79 -39.97 2.85
N ASN A 269 -16.88 -40.67 2.16
CA ASN A 269 -16.24 -41.87 2.68
C ASN A 269 -15.05 -41.54 3.59
N PHE A 270 -15.33 -41.20 4.86
CA PHE A 270 -14.34 -40.87 5.89
C PHE A 270 -13.50 -42.07 6.41
N CYS A 271 -13.03 -42.95 5.51
CA CYS A 271 -12.19 -44.10 5.84
C CYS A 271 -10.71 -43.76 6.15
N ASN A 272 -10.26 -42.51 5.94
CA ASN A 272 -8.87 -42.11 6.08
C ASN A 272 -8.76 -40.74 6.78
N SER A 273 -7.71 -40.52 7.59
CA SER A 273 -7.48 -39.23 8.25
C SER A 273 -7.24 -38.08 7.26
N LEU A 274 -6.68 -38.34 6.07
CA LEU A 274 -6.43 -37.30 5.06
C LEU A 274 -7.71 -36.69 4.48
N ILE A 275 -8.75 -37.48 4.20
CA ILE A 275 -10.04 -36.94 3.71
C ILE A 275 -10.79 -36.17 4.80
N ILE A 276 -10.66 -36.59 6.07
CA ILE A 276 -11.20 -35.85 7.21
C ILE A 276 -10.44 -34.52 7.35
N ASN A 277 -9.10 -34.54 7.28
CA ASN A 277 -8.25 -33.35 7.31
C ASN A 277 -8.63 -32.34 6.22
N ALA A 278 -8.68 -32.76 4.95
CA ALA A 278 -9.11 -31.90 3.84
C ALA A 278 -10.52 -31.30 4.07
N THR A 279 -11.46 -32.11 4.56
CA THR A 279 -12.82 -31.64 4.88
C THR A 279 -12.84 -30.60 6.00
N LEU A 280 -12.04 -30.79 7.06
CA LEU A 280 -11.90 -29.81 8.14
C LEU A 280 -11.27 -28.50 7.63
N THR A 281 -10.24 -28.58 6.78
CA THR A 281 -9.60 -27.40 6.16
C THR A 281 -10.61 -26.61 5.33
N VAL A 282 -11.38 -27.26 4.46
CA VAL A 282 -12.44 -26.61 3.67
C VAL A 282 -13.45 -25.91 4.58
N LEU A 283 -13.92 -26.57 5.64
CA LEU A 283 -14.88 -25.99 6.57
C LEU A 283 -14.30 -24.83 7.40
N GLY A 284 -12.97 -24.75 7.59
CA GLY A 284 -12.29 -23.58 8.15
C GLY A 284 -12.18 -22.43 7.14
N GLN A 285 -11.83 -22.75 5.88
CA GLN A 285 -11.75 -21.80 4.77
C GLN A 285 -13.09 -21.15 4.41
N TYR A 286 -14.22 -21.82 4.66
CA TYR A 286 -15.58 -21.28 4.52
C TYR A 286 -16.21 -20.84 5.86
N SER A 287 -15.41 -20.59 6.91
CA SER A 287 -15.89 -20.17 8.24
C SER A 287 -16.79 -18.92 8.24
N SER A 288 -16.46 -17.93 7.42
CA SER A 288 -17.26 -16.70 7.23
C SER A 288 -18.59 -16.98 6.51
N TRP A 289 -18.58 -17.79 5.46
CA TRP A 289 -19.80 -18.22 4.74
C TRP A 289 -20.73 -19.05 5.63
N LEU A 290 -20.17 -19.99 6.41
CA LEU A 290 -20.92 -20.77 7.41
C LEU A 290 -21.55 -19.89 8.49
N GLY A 291 -20.98 -18.71 8.74
CA GLY A 291 -21.52 -17.72 9.67
C GLY A 291 -22.68 -16.88 9.16
N HIS A 292 -22.98 -16.96 7.86
CA HIS A 292 -24.23 -16.44 7.28
C HIS A 292 -25.27 -17.57 7.10
N HIS A 293 -24.83 -18.84 7.05
CA HIS A 293 -25.66 -20.02 6.73
C HIS A 293 -25.80 -20.98 7.92
N HIS A 294 -26.45 -20.50 8.98
CA HIS A 294 -26.51 -21.13 10.31
C HIS A 294 -26.99 -22.60 10.32
N GLU A 295 -27.92 -22.97 9.44
CA GLU A 295 -28.43 -24.35 9.32
C GLU A 295 -27.33 -25.36 8.96
N MET A 296 -26.29 -24.92 8.24
CA MET A 296 -25.17 -25.77 7.84
C MET A 296 -24.10 -25.87 8.94
N LEU A 297 -23.97 -24.84 9.80
CA LEU A 297 -22.99 -24.80 10.88
C LEU A 297 -23.17 -25.96 11.87
N GLN A 298 -24.41 -26.22 12.33
CA GLN A 298 -24.71 -27.28 13.30
C GLN A 298 -24.27 -28.67 12.80
N ASN A 299 -24.42 -28.95 11.51
CA ASN A 299 -24.02 -30.21 10.90
C ASN A 299 -22.49 -30.39 10.86
N CYS A 300 -21.73 -29.29 10.90
CA CYS A 300 -20.28 -29.29 10.82
C CYS A 300 -19.60 -29.39 12.20
N VAL A 301 -20.15 -28.79 13.26
CA VAL A 301 -19.51 -28.75 14.60
C VAL A 301 -19.21 -30.16 15.14
N HIS A 302 -20.09 -31.14 14.91
CA HIS A 302 -19.86 -32.53 15.34
C HIS A 302 -18.63 -33.19 14.69
N LEU A 303 -18.25 -32.80 13.45
CA LEU A 303 -17.03 -33.31 12.82
C LEU A 303 -15.78 -32.76 13.52
N TYR A 304 -15.78 -31.47 13.86
CA TYR A 304 -14.66 -30.83 14.57
C TYR A 304 -14.41 -31.41 15.96
N VAL A 305 -15.46 -31.57 16.77
CA VAL A 305 -15.34 -32.10 18.14
C VAL A 305 -14.81 -33.54 18.14
N ASN A 306 -15.29 -34.37 17.20
CA ASN A 306 -14.77 -35.72 17.01
C ASN A 306 -13.30 -35.72 16.54
N ALA A 307 -12.91 -34.78 15.66
CA ALA A 307 -11.55 -34.67 15.15
C ALA A 307 -10.53 -34.21 16.21
N LEU A 308 -10.92 -33.34 17.15
CA LEU A 308 -10.07 -32.95 18.29
C LEU A 308 -9.66 -34.16 19.16
N SER A 309 -10.48 -35.21 19.18
CA SER A 309 -10.21 -36.44 19.94
C SER A 309 -9.23 -37.40 19.24
N ASN A 310 -8.78 -37.07 18.01
CA ASN A 310 -7.85 -37.89 17.22
C ASN A 310 -6.45 -37.23 17.15
N PRO A 311 -5.39 -37.86 17.69
CA PRO A 311 -4.02 -37.34 17.64
C PRO A 311 -3.45 -37.03 16.25
N GLU A 312 -3.98 -37.64 15.17
CA GLU A 312 -3.57 -37.32 13.80
C GLU A 312 -4.23 -36.04 13.24
N LEU A 313 -5.40 -35.65 13.79
CA LEU A 313 -6.23 -34.56 13.26
C LEU A 313 -6.24 -33.33 14.16
N ILE A 314 -5.85 -33.48 15.43
CA ILE A 314 -5.82 -32.44 16.48
C ILE A 314 -5.21 -31.12 16.03
N GLN A 315 -4.12 -31.14 15.25
CA GLN A 315 -3.47 -29.93 14.75
C GLN A 315 -4.41 -29.15 13.83
N SER A 316 -4.86 -29.77 12.73
CA SER A 316 -5.77 -29.16 11.77
C SER A 316 -7.08 -28.74 12.42
N ALA A 317 -7.72 -29.65 13.18
CA ALA A 317 -8.98 -29.39 13.88
C ALA A 317 -8.88 -28.20 14.84
N SER A 318 -7.74 -28.01 15.53
CA SER A 318 -7.54 -26.85 16.42
C SER A 318 -7.37 -25.52 15.67
N ILE A 319 -6.85 -25.54 14.43
CA ILE A 319 -6.66 -24.35 13.59
C ILE A 319 -8.00 -23.94 12.97
N THR A 320 -8.66 -24.89 12.32
CA THR A 320 -9.92 -24.65 11.60
C THR A 320 -11.08 -24.36 12.55
N LEU A 321 -11.11 -24.97 13.74
CA LEU A 321 -12.09 -24.61 14.78
C LEU A 321 -11.80 -23.24 15.42
N LYS A 322 -10.53 -22.80 15.48
CA LYS A 322 -10.18 -21.44 15.90
C LYS A 322 -10.70 -20.41 14.89
N GLU A 323 -10.47 -20.63 13.60
CA GLU A 323 -10.98 -19.78 12.52
C GLU A 323 -12.51 -19.71 12.57
N LEU A 324 -13.18 -20.87 12.57
CA LEU A 324 -14.64 -20.95 12.69
C LEU A 324 -15.17 -20.20 13.92
N THR A 325 -14.51 -20.31 15.07
CA THR A 325 -14.94 -19.68 16.33
C THR A 325 -14.63 -18.19 16.39
N MET A 326 -13.57 -17.72 15.73
CA MET A 326 -13.21 -16.31 15.64
C MET A 326 -14.29 -15.53 14.86
N GLU A 327 -14.80 -16.10 13.76
CA GLU A 327 -15.93 -15.55 13.01
C GLU A 327 -17.27 -15.76 13.77
N ASN A 328 -17.53 -16.95 14.31
CA ASN A 328 -18.87 -17.37 14.76
C ASN A 328 -19.11 -17.35 16.28
N ARG A 329 -18.36 -16.54 17.03
CA ARG A 329 -18.27 -16.51 18.51
C ARG A 329 -19.60 -16.73 19.24
N ARG A 330 -20.63 -15.92 18.93
CA ARG A 330 -21.96 -15.93 19.58
C ARG A 330 -22.78 -17.21 19.34
N ARG A 331 -22.48 -17.96 18.28
CA ARG A 331 -23.22 -19.17 17.88
C ARG A 331 -22.43 -20.43 18.23
N MET A 332 -21.11 -20.42 18.07
CA MET A 332 -20.22 -21.52 18.48
C MET A 332 -20.26 -21.80 19.99
N SER A 333 -20.43 -20.77 20.82
CA SER A 333 -20.61 -20.90 22.27
C SER A 333 -21.86 -21.69 22.69
N GLN A 334 -22.83 -21.92 21.80
CA GLN A 334 -24.00 -22.75 22.07
C GLN A 334 -23.72 -24.26 21.91
N TYR A 335 -22.64 -24.62 21.21
CA TYR A 335 -22.30 -26.01 20.85
C TYR A 335 -21.07 -26.56 21.58
N LEU A 336 -20.23 -25.68 22.13
CA LEU A 336 -18.93 -26.01 22.74
C LEU A 336 -18.87 -25.59 24.22
N ASN A 337 -19.37 -26.46 25.11
CA ASN A 337 -19.12 -26.36 26.55
C ASN A 337 -17.69 -26.82 26.90
N ASP A 338 -17.34 -26.82 28.20
CA ASP A 338 -15.98 -27.09 28.74
C ASP A 338 -15.34 -28.44 28.34
N THR A 339 -16.13 -29.37 27.76
CA THR A 339 -15.70 -30.69 27.27
C THR A 339 -14.55 -30.63 26.25
N VAL A 340 -14.30 -29.49 25.62
CA VAL A 340 -13.13 -29.26 24.73
C VAL A 340 -11.79 -29.38 25.47
N LEU A 341 -11.73 -29.09 26.79
CA LEU A 341 -10.52 -29.25 27.60
C LEU A 341 -10.49 -30.55 28.41
N GLU A 342 -11.65 -31.08 28.80
CA GLU A 342 -11.73 -32.29 29.64
C GLU A 342 -11.38 -33.57 28.86
N ASN A 343 -11.57 -33.57 27.54
CA ASN A 343 -11.30 -34.71 26.66
C ASN A 343 -9.78 -34.88 26.34
N GLY A 344 -9.03 -35.32 27.35
CA GLY A 344 -7.90 -36.26 27.28
C GLY A 344 -6.78 -36.10 26.22
N ASN A 345 -5.54 -36.01 26.69
CA ASN A 345 -4.28 -36.23 25.93
C ASN A 345 -3.87 -35.17 24.88
N LEU A 346 -4.41 -33.94 24.94
CA LEU A 346 -3.84 -32.79 24.19
C LEU A 346 -2.38 -32.52 24.64
N ASN A 347 -1.44 -32.33 23.70
CA ASN A 347 -0.05 -31.98 24.06
C ASN A 347 0.09 -30.49 24.48
N SER A 348 1.26 -30.07 24.98
CA SER A 348 1.53 -28.70 25.44
C SER A 348 1.14 -27.63 24.42
N ASN A 349 1.49 -27.83 23.14
CA ASN A 349 1.23 -26.90 22.05
C ASN A 349 -0.23 -26.96 21.55
N ASP A 350 -0.87 -28.14 21.57
CA ASP A 350 -2.31 -28.27 21.29
C ASP A 350 -3.15 -27.55 22.34
N ARG A 351 -2.80 -27.69 23.64
CA ARG A 351 -3.47 -26.97 24.73
C ARG A 351 -3.41 -25.46 24.52
N VAL A 352 -2.24 -24.91 24.18
CA VAL A 352 -2.09 -23.47 23.89
C VAL A 352 -2.93 -23.04 22.67
N ARG A 353 -3.08 -23.89 21.64
CA ARG A 353 -3.99 -23.62 20.51
C ARG A 353 -5.47 -23.65 20.92
N CYS A 354 -5.94 -24.69 21.61
CA CYS A 354 -7.34 -24.82 22.03
C CYS A 354 -7.80 -23.69 22.98
N VAL A 355 -6.88 -23.11 23.77
CA VAL A 355 -7.16 -21.95 24.64
C VAL A 355 -7.55 -20.70 23.84
N SER A 356 -7.08 -20.53 22.60
CA SER A 356 -7.52 -19.43 21.74
C SER A 356 -9.01 -19.55 21.39
N ILE A 357 -9.47 -20.76 21.02
CA ILE A 357 -10.87 -21.09 20.72
C ILE A 357 -11.75 -20.66 21.91
N ILE A 358 -11.36 -21.05 23.12
CA ILE A 358 -12.11 -20.77 24.35
C ILE A 358 -12.10 -19.27 24.67
N GLY A 359 -10.98 -18.58 24.49
CA GLY A 359 -10.93 -17.12 24.64
C GLY A 359 -11.88 -16.38 23.68
N TYR A 360 -11.97 -16.82 22.42
CA TYR A 360 -12.93 -16.27 21.45
C TYR A 360 -14.38 -16.58 21.83
N MET A 361 -14.70 -17.77 22.34
CA MET A 361 -16.04 -18.07 22.87
C MET A 361 -16.38 -17.21 24.09
N LEU A 362 -15.43 -17.06 25.03
CA LEU A 362 -15.61 -16.20 26.20
C LEU A 362 -15.88 -14.75 25.80
N SER A 363 -15.26 -14.23 24.73
CA SER A 363 -15.56 -12.88 24.20
C SER A 363 -17.02 -12.66 23.76
N ALA A 364 -17.83 -13.71 23.59
CA ALA A 364 -19.26 -13.60 23.33
C ALA A 364 -20.15 -13.56 24.60
N TYR A 365 -19.61 -13.84 25.78
CA TYR A 365 -20.36 -13.83 27.04
C TYR A 365 -20.27 -12.49 27.78
N PRO A 366 -21.13 -12.23 28.78
CA PRO A 366 -21.00 -11.07 29.67
C PRO A 366 -19.78 -11.15 30.59
N SER A 367 -19.22 -9.99 30.96
CA SER A 367 -18.01 -9.85 31.79
C SER A 367 -17.99 -10.70 33.06
N LYS A 368 -19.12 -10.79 33.78
CA LYS A 368 -19.23 -11.62 34.99
C LYS A 368 -19.04 -13.11 34.70
N VAL A 369 -19.70 -13.63 33.65
CA VAL A 369 -19.60 -15.04 33.25
C VAL A 369 -18.16 -15.34 32.82
N VAL A 370 -17.51 -14.41 32.13
CA VAL A 370 -16.11 -14.55 31.72
C VAL A 370 -15.17 -14.53 32.91
N HIS A 371 -15.38 -13.70 33.94
CA HIS A 371 -14.59 -13.77 35.17
C HIS A 371 -14.70 -15.12 35.88
N ASP A 372 -15.91 -15.70 35.96
CA ASP A 372 -16.13 -17.00 36.61
C ASP A 372 -15.37 -18.12 35.85
N HIS A 373 -15.44 -18.17 34.52
CA HIS A 373 -14.72 -19.16 33.71
C HIS A 373 -13.21 -18.89 33.61
N LEU A 374 -12.77 -17.63 33.58
CA LEU A 374 -11.35 -17.26 33.62
C LEU A 374 -10.66 -17.82 34.86
N ASN A 375 -11.31 -17.75 36.02
CA ASN A 375 -10.78 -18.32 37.25
C ASN A 375 -10.61 -19.86 37.15
N ILE A 376 -11.58 -20.56 36.56
CA ILE A 376 -11.52 -22.02 36.32
C ILE A 376 -10.34 -22.37 35.41
N LEU A 377 -10.09 -21.59 34.36
CA LEU A 377 -9.00 -21.83 33.39
C LEU A 377 -7.61 -21.47 33.93
N LEU A 378 -7.49 -20.34 34.63
CA LEU A 378 -6.20 -19.76 35.01
C LEU A 378 -5.66 -20.28 36.34
N VAL A 379 -6.50 -20.50 37.36
CA VAL A 379 -6.02 -20.94 38.68
C VAL A 379 -5.22 -22.25 38.60
N PRO A 380 -5.61 -23.28 37.81
CA PRO A 380 -4.79 -24.49 37.65
C PRO A 380 -3.42 -24.23 37.00
N GLU A 381 -3.32 -23.32 36.03
CA GLU A 381 -2.04 -23.02 35.35
C GLU A 381 -1.15 -22.08 36.17
N VAL A 382 -1.73 -21.11 36.89
CA VAL A 382 -1.03 -20.28 37.88
C VAL A 382 -0.46 -21.15 39.01
N ASN A 383 -1.22 -22.14 39.51
CA ASN A 383 -0.73 -23.06 40.52
C ASN A 383 0.44 -23.92 40.02
N LYS A 384 0.39 -24.41 38.77
CA LYS A 384 1.54 -25.10 38.14
C LYS A 384 2.75 -24.20 38.00
N LEU A 385 2.56 -22.94 37.57
CA LEU A 385 3.65 -21.97 37.45
C LEU A 385 4.30 -21.69 38.81
N LEU A 386 3.51 -21.52 39.87
CA LEU A 386 4.00 -21.38 41.24
C LEU A 386 4.72 -22.66 41.72
N GLU A 387 4.23 -23.85 41.37
CA GLU A 387 4.90 -25.13 41.67
C GLU A 387 6.26 -25.23 40.96
N TYR A 388 6.35 -24.87 39.68
CA TYR A 388 7.62 -24.84 38.93
C TYR A 388 8.62 -23.80 39.48
N LEU A 389 8.14 -22.70 40.07
CA LEU A 389 8.97 -21.69 40.72
C LEU A 389 9.41 -22.08 42.15
N GLN A 390 8.79 -23.08 42.77
CA GLN A 390 9.06 -23.52 44.14
C GLN A 390 9.83 -24.85 44.22
N ASN A 391 9.45 -25.85 43.40
CA ASN A 391 10.04 -27.19 43.44
C ASN A 391 11.43 -27.19 42.77
N THR A 392 12.50 -27.20 43.55
CA THR A 392 13.87 -27.30 43.05
C THR A 392 14.21 -28.68 42.48
N ASP A 393 13.57 -29.73 42.98
CA ASP A 393 14.04 -31.11 42.82
C ASP A 393 13.31 -31.89 41.70
N ASN A 394 13.99 -32.94 41.20
CA ASN A 394 13.47 -34.01 40.32
C ASN A 394 13.09 -33.68 38.85
N SER A 395 13.12 -32.43 38.40
CA SER A 395 12.97 -32.07 36.98
C SER A 395 14.24 -31.42 36.41
N SER A 396 14.55 -31.68 35.13
CA SER A 396 15.67 -30.99 34.47
C SER A 396 15.34 -29.51 34.26
N ILE A 397 16.35 -28.65 34.34
CA ILE A 397 16.19 -27.19 34.21
C ILE A 397 15.54 -26.83 32.85
N ALA A 398 15.88 -27.55 31.79
CA ALA A 398 15.27 -27.39 30.47
C ALA A 398 13.76 -27.69 30.45
N VAL A 399 13.31 -28.83 31.00
CA VAL A 399 11.89 -29.20 31.03
C VAL A 399 11.09 -28.25 31.93
N ARG A 400 11.68 -27.79 33.04
CA ARG A 400 11.06 -26.77 33.90
C ARG A 400 10.85 -25.45 33.16
N LYS A 401 11.87 -25.01 32.43
CA LYS A 401 11.81 -23.81 31.59
C LYS A 401 10.77 -23.94 30.47
N GLU A 402 10.77 -25.07 29.75
CA GLU A 402 9.79 -25.36 28.69
C GLU A 402 8.34 -25.27 29.21
N ASN A 403 8.07 -25.83 30.39
CA ASN A 403 6.77 -25.73 31.04
C ASN A 403 6.42 -24.27 31.42
N ILE A 404 7.36 -23.49 31.96
CA ILE A 404 7.17 -22.07 32.28
C ILE A 404 6.85 -21.27 30.99
N CYS A 405 7.64 -21.46 29.92
CA CYS A 405 7.39 -20.82 28.62
C CYS A 405 6.05 -21.24 28.00
N THR A 406 5.60 -22.49 28.22
CA THR A 406 4.29 -22.99 27.80
C THR A 406 3.16 -22.29 28.56
N THR A 407 3.22 -22.22 29.89
CA THR A 407 2.18 -21.54 30.70
C THR A 407 2.15 -20.03 30.45
N LEU A 408 3.29 -19.38 30.22
CA LEU A 408 3.31 -17.98 29.77
C LEU A 408 2.69 -17.82 28.37
N SER A 409 2.92 -18.76 27.46
CA SER A 409 2.29 -18.75 26.13
C SER A 409 0.77 -19.00 26.19
N PHE A 410 0.29 -19.83 27.12
CA PHE A 410 -1.15 -20.03 27.41
C PHE A 410 -1.80 -18.70 27.80
N ILE A 411 -1.23 -17.98 28.78
CA ILE A 411 -1.71 -16.68 29.26
C ILE A 411 -1.69 -15.65 28.13
N SER A 412 -0.56 -15.60 27.39
CA SER A 412 -0.36 -14.73 26.23
C SER A 412 -1.43 -14.91 25.15
N VAL A 413 -1.82 -16.16 24.83
CA VAL A 413 -2.85 -16.46 23.84
C VAL A 413 -4.25 -16.14 24.35
N LEU A 414 -4.55 -16.43 25.61
CA LEU A 414 -5.86 -16.15 26.22
C LEU A 414 -6.19 -14.65 26.24
N ILE A 415 -5.21 -13.80 26.57
CA ILE A 415 -5.35 -12.33 26.56
C ILE A 415 -5.72 -11.81 25.17
N THR A 416 -5.05 -12.28 24.13
CA THR A 416 -5.34 -11.88 22.73
C THR A 416 -6.73 -12.34 22.29
N ALA A 417 -7.15 -13.55 22.64
CA ALA A 417 -8.42 -14.10 22.21
C ALA A 417 -9.64 -13.49 22.94
N ILE A 418 -9.52 -13.15 24.24
CA ILE A 418 -10.62 -12.55 25.00
C ILE A 418 -10.88 -11.11 24.59
N GLY A 419 -9.85 -10.30 24.39
CA GLY A 419 -10.00 -8.91 23.96
C GLY A 419 -10.17 -8.73 22.45
N TYR A 420 -10.50 -9.79 21.72
CA TYR A 420 -10.91 -9.72 20.32
C TYR A 420 -12.35 -9.19 20.22
N CYS A 421 -12.49 -7.88 20.38
CA CYS A 421 -13.65 -7.16 19.86
C CYS A 421 -13.62 -7.26 18.33
N GLY A 422 -14.68 -7.78 17.73
CA GLY A 422 -14.78 -7.94 16.27
C GLY A 422 -15.22 -6.65 15.59
N ASP A 423 -15.27 -6.67 14.26
CA ASP A 423 -15.75 -5.53 13.49
C ASP A 423 -17.23 -5.24 13.75
N GLN A 424 -17.61 -3.96 13.62
CA GLN A 424 -18.86 -3.42 14.15
C GLN A 424 -20.12 -3.79 13.35
N ASN A 425 -20.01 -4.71 12.40
CA ASN A 425 -21.07 -5.14 11.50
C ASN A 425 -21.97 -6.24 12.12
N ASP A 426 -21.58 -6.81 13.27
CA ASP A 426 -22.28 -7.82 14.08
C ASP A 426 -23.68 -7.35 14.64
N ASN A 427 -24.30 -6.32 14.07
CA ASN A 427 -25.38 -5.54 14.66
C ASN A 427 -26.70 -5.49 13.86
N GLU A 428 -26.73 -5.77 12.56
CA GLU A 428 -27.91 -5.42 11.73
C GLU A 428 -28.93 -6.55 11.47
N GLU A 429 -28.57 -7.85 11.56
CA GLU A 429 -29.44 -8.92 11.03
C GLU A 429 -30.16 -9.83 12.06
N ASP A 430 -29.91 -9.72 13.37
CA ASP A 430 -30.30 -10.78 14.34
C ASP A 430 -31.28 -10.32 15.45
N GLU A 431 -32.36 -9.61 15.09
CA GLU A 431 -33.47 -9.32 16.04
C GLU A 431 -34.20 -10.59 16.53
N GLN A 432 -34.23 -11.65 15.72
CA GLN A 432 -35.03 -12.85 16.04
C GLN A 432 -34.33 -13.80 17.02
N SER A 433 -32.99 -13.92 16.98
CA SER A 433 -32.25 -14.80 17.90
C SER A 433 -32.06 -14.22 19.31
N GLN A 434 -32.29 -12.92 19.51
CA GLN A 434 -32.13 -12.25 20.82
C GLN A 434 -33.06 -12.76 21.92
N GLN A 435 -34.20 -13.36 21.58
CA GLN A 435 -35.26 -13.66 22.56
C GLN A 435 -34.93 -14.79 23.56
N GLN A 436 -33.84 -15.56 23.35
CA GLN A 436 -33.41 -16.62 24.29
C GLN A 436 -32.19 -16.27 25.16
N LEU A 437 -31.51 -15.13 24.94
CA LEU A 437 -30.28 -14.76 25.67
C LEU A 437 -30.44 -13.48 26.53
N ASN A 438 -31.51 -13.42 27.32
CA ASN A 438 -31.91 -12.21 28.04
C ASN A 438 -31.02 -11.84 29.27
N ASN A 439 -30.91 -10.51 29.50
CA ASN A 439 -30.53 -9.80 30.74
C ASN A 439 -29.06 -9.41 31.02
N LEU A 440 -28.07 -9.74 30.18
CA LEU A 440 -26.72 -9.15 30.28
C LEU A 440 -26.10 -8.96 28.90
N ALA A 441 -25.50 -7.79 28.65
CA ALA A 441 -24.83 -7.51 27.38
C ALA A 441 -23.54 -8.36 27.21
N PRO A 442 -23.23 -8.83 26.00
CA PRO A 442 -21.97 -9.52 25.70
C PRO A 442 -20.79 -8.53 25.73
N LEU A 443 -19.56 -9.05 25.78
CA LEU A 443 -18.30 -8.27 25.78
C LEU A 443 -17.98 -7.50 24.47
N THR A 444 -18.97 -7.24 23.61
CA THR A 444 -18.80 -6.37 22.44
C THR A 444 -18.58 -4.90 22.80
N ASP A 445 -18.93 -4.49 24.02
CA ASP A 445 -18.50 -3.22 24.59
C ASP A 445 -17.03 -3.30 25.00
N SER A 446 -16.16 -2.57 24.28
CA SER A 446 -14.70 -2.56 24.52
C SER A 446 -14.31 -2.14 25.94
N SER A 447 -15.16 -1.36 26.62
CA SER A 447 -15.01 -0.99 28.03
C SER A 447 -15.08 -2.19 28.97
N ALA A 448 -16.01 -3.13 28.75
CA ALA A 448 -16.18 -4.31 29.57
C ALA A 448 -15.04 -5.34 29.36
N ALA A 449 -14.59 -5.49 28.11
CA ALA A 449 -13.38 -6.28 27.81
C ALA A 449 -12.13 -5.65 28.45
N SER A 450 -12.03 -4.31 28.43
CA SER A 450 -10.95 -3.58 29.10
C SER A 450 -10.96 -3.76 30.61
N GLU A 451 -12.13 -3.80 31.27
CA GLU A 451 -12.23 -4.05 32.72
C GLU A 451 -11.77 -5.47 33.08
N VAL A 452 -12.26 -6.49 32.36
CA VAL A 452 -11.90 -7.91 32.59
C VAL A 452 -10.38 -8.11 32.48
N LEU A 453 -9.77 -7.62 31.40
CA LEU A 453 -8.32 -7.72 31.18
C LEU A 453 -7.51 -6.86 32.16
N THR A 454 -8.07 -5.75 32.65
CA THR A 454 -7.43 -4.91 33.69
C THR A 454 -7.38 -5.61 35.06
N SER A 455 -8.41 -6.37 35.44
CA SER A 455 -8.32 -7.20 36.64
C SER A 455 -7.31 -8.32 36.44
N LEU A 456 -7.41 -9.06 35.33
CA LEU A 456 -6.52 -10.18 35.02
C LEU A 456 -5.03 -9.78 35.11
N MET A 457 -4.65 -8.64 34.54
CA MET A 457 -3.27 -8.16 34.62
C MET A 457 -2.83 -7.75 36.04
N ARG A 458 -3.75 -7.23 36.87
CA ARG A 458 -3.48 -6.93 38.29
C ARG A 458 -3.24 -8.20 39.11
N ASP A 459 -3.98 -9.26 38.79
CA ASP A 459 -3.89 -10.55 39.48
C ASP A 459 -2.64 -11.34 39.03
N LEU A 460 -2.19 -11.17 37.79
CA LEU A 460 -0.97 -11.78 37.24
C LEU A 460 0.34 -11.04 37.61
N ASP A 461 0.31 -9.72 37.79
CA ASP A 461 1.47 -8.88 38.10
C ASP A 461 2.45 -9.46 39.16
N PRO A 462 2.03 -9.83 40.38
CA PRO A 462 2.93 -10.37 41.40
C PRO A 462 3.59 -11.70 40.99
N ILE A 463 2.95 -12.48 40.11
CA ILE A 463 3.47 -13.74 39.59
C ILE A 463 4.51 -13.48 38.50
N LEU A 464 4.25 -12.52 37.60
CA LEU A 464 5.21 -12.09 36.57
C LEU A 464 6.48 -11.50 37.20
N HIS A 465 6.34 -10.68 38.24
CA HIS A 465 7.46 -10.19 39.05
C HIS A 465 8.23 -11.34 39.74
N LEU A 466 7.57 -12.42 40.18
CA LEU A 466 8.22 -13.59 40.76
C LEU A 466 9.01 -14.40 39.72
N VAL A 467 8.48 -14.58 38.50
CA VAL A 467 9.20 -15.22 37.39
C VAL A 467 10.44 -14.41 37.01
N LEU A 468 10.29 -13.09 36.80
CA LEU A 468 11.42 -12.20 36.49
C LEU A 468 12.50 -12.23 37.57
N LYS A 469 12.14 -12.34 38.85
CA LYS A 469 13.10 -12.46 39.96
C LYS A 469 13.97 -13.73 39.90
N GLN A 470 13.52 -14.80 39.22
CA GLN A 470 14.30 -16.03 39.02
C GLN A 470 14.96 -16.11 37.64
N TYR A 471 14.35 -15.54 36.60
CA TYR A 471 14.73 -15.71 35.19
C TYR A 471 15.06 -14.38 34.47
N SER A 472 15.44 -13.33 35.19
CA SER A 472 15.79 -12.00 34.66
C SER A 472 16.85 -12.05 33.54
N ASP A 473 17.76 -13.03 33.60
CA ASP A 473 18.84 -13.25 32.64
C ASP A 473 18.60 -14.47 31.71
N ASP A 474 17.36 -15.00 31.61
CA ASP A 474 16.97 -15.94 30.55
C ASP A 474 16.16 -15.26 29.43
N LYS A 475 16.70 -15.33 28.20
CA LYS A 475 16.15 -14.67 27.01
C LYS A 475 14.72 -15.11 26.70
N GLU A 476 14.46 -16.40 26.76
CA GLU A 476 13.23 -17.02 26.23
C GLU A 476 12.07 -16.87 27.22
N VAL A 477 12.35 -16.96 28.53
CA VAL A 477 11.36 -16.65 29.57
C VAL A 477 10.99 -15.17 29.55
N THR A 478 12.00 -14.30 29.38
CA THR A 478 11.76 -12.85 29.23
C THR A 478 10.95 -12.55 27.97
N GLU A 479 11.29 -13.16 26.83
CA GLU A 479 10.55 -13.00 25.57
C GLU A 479 9.07 -13.32 25.73
N LYS A 480 8.71 -14.36 26.50
CA LYS A 480 7.32 -14.70 26.78
C LYS A 480 6.61 -13.75 27.75
N ILE A 481 7.32 -13.09 28.65
CA ILE A 481 6.74 -12.01 29.48
C ILE A 481 6.53 -10.75 28.63
N CYS A 482 7.48 -10.37 27.78
CA CYS A 482 7.29 -9.27 26.84
C CYS A 482 6.18 -9.56 25.81
N GLU A 483 5.99 -10.82 25.38
CA GLU A 483 4.86 -11.24 24.54
C GLU A 483 3.50 -10.91 25.21
N ILE A 484 3.35 -11.23 26.50
CA ILE A 484 2.17 -10.88 27.32
C ILE A 484 2.01 -9.36 27.41
N LEU A 485 3.06 -8.62 27.78
CA LEU A 485 3.01 -7.16 27.94
C LEU A 485 2.58 -6.47 26.63
N CYS A 486 3.19 -6.85 25.50
CA CYS A 486 2.86 -6.32 24.19
C CYS A 486 1.41 -6.62 23.80
N ARG A 487 0.95 -7.87 23.97
CA ARG A 487 -0.43 -8.26 23.64
C ARG A 487 -1.46 -7.52 24.47
N THR A 488 -1.25 -7.43 25.78
CA THR A 488 -2.07 -6.61 26.69
C THR A 488 -2.20 -5.16 26.18
N ILE A 489 -1.10 -4.52 25.76
CA ILE A 489 -1.14 -3.15 25.23
C ILE A 489 -1.87 -3.09 23.88
N THR A 490 -1.58 -3.98 22.93
CA THR A 490 -2.23 -3.96 21.60
C THR A 490 -3.74 -4.24 21.66
N THR A 491 -4.16 -5.05 22.63
CA THR A 491 -5.55 -5.44 22.85
C THR A 491 -6.32 -4.34 23.59
N LEU A 492 -5.77 -3.80 24.69
CA LEU A 492 -6.43 -2.76 25.47
C LEU A 492 -6.41 -1.36 24.82
N LYS A 493 -5.40 -1.07 24.00
CA LYS A 493 -5.19 0.24 23.36
C LYS A 493 -5.24 1.37 24.42
N GLU A 494 -6.20 2.29 24.32
CA GLU A 494 -6.37 3.41 25.28
C GLU A 494 -6.71 2.93 26.70
N GLY A 495 -7.39 1.79 26.82
CA GLY A 495 -7.72 1.13 28.09
C GLY A 495 -6.50 0.60 28.86
N SER A 496 -5.30 0.59 28.28
CA SER A 496 -4.07 0.19 28.98
C SER A 496 -3.57 1.23 29.99
N THR A 497 -4.10 2.47 29.92
CA THR A 497 -3.67 3.62 30.74
C THR A 497 -3.57 3.33 32.26
N PRO A 498 -4.53 2.64 32.92
CA PRO A 498 -4.44 2.34 34.35
C PRO A 498 -3.34 1.33 34.72
N ILE A 499 -2.90 0.52 33.77
CA ILE A 499 -1.91 -0.57 33.96
C ILE A 499 -0.50 -0.10 33.55
N LEU A 500 -0.38 0.95 32.75
CA LEU A 500 0.86 1.40 32.13
C LEU A 500 2.05 1.52 33.11
N MET A 501 1.81 2.02 34.33
CA MET A 501 2.85 2.10 35.36
C MET A 501 3.33 0.74 35.85
N THR A 502 2.44 -0.25 35.99
CA THR A 502 2.77 -1.64 36.34
C THR A 502 3.54 -2.32 35.20
N LEU A 503 3.11 -2.13 33.94
CA LEU A 503 3.84 -2.64 32.77
C LEU A 503 5.27 -2.06 32.70
N LEU A 504 5.43 -0.76 33.01
CA LEU A 504 6.74 -0.10 33.10
C LEU A 504 7.59 -0.55 34.30
N GLN A 505 6.98 -1.06 35.38
CA GLN A 505 7.67 -1.64 36.54
C GLN A 505 8.15 -3.07 36.24
N LEU A 506 7.33 -3.91 35.59
CA LEU A 506 7.74 -5.22 35.11
C LEU A 506 8.94 -5.13 34.15
N LEU A 507 8.93 -4.18 33.21
CA LEU A 507 10.06 -3.92 32.30
C LEU A 507 11.35 -3.48 33.01
N GLN A 508 11.28 -2.94 34.23
CA GLN A 508 12.45 -2.59 35.04
C GLN A 508 13.06 -3.78 35.81
N CYS A 509 12.33 -4.89 35.93
CA CYS A 509 12.80 -6.11 36.61
C CYS A 509 13.46 -7.14 35.69
N ILE A 510 13.49 -6.89 34.38
CA ILE A 510 14.24 -7.69 33.41
C ILE A 510 15.75 -7.46 33.61
N GLY A 511 16.59 -8.46 33.34
CA GLY A 511 18.04 -8.36 33.47
C GLY A 511 18.64 -7.38 32.44
N PRO A 512 19.66 -6.58 32.80
CA PRO A 512 20.20 -5.54 31.92
C PRO A 512 20.69 -6.10 30.58
N ASN A 513 21.21 -7.33 30.57
CA ASN A 513 21.70 -8.01 29.37
C ASN A 513 20.60 -8.39 28.36
N ILE A 514 19.33 -8.47 28.80
CA ILE A 514 18.18 -8.81 27.94
C ILE A 514 17.28 -7.59 27.67
N LEU A 515 17.28 -6.59 28.57
CA LEU A 515 16.89 -5.22 28.20
C LEU A 515 17.60 -4.78 26.90
N HIS A 516 18.84 -5.20 26.69
CA HIS A 516 19.61 -4.92 25.48
C HIS A 516 19.05 -5.51 24.17
N LEU A 517 18.05 -6.42 24.22
CA LEU A 517 17.32 -6.85 23.02
C LEU A 517 15.88 -6.33 23.01
N GLN A 518 15.13 -6.44 24.11
CA GLN A 518 13.69 -6.13 24.10
C GLN A 518 13.30 -4.74 24.62
N PHE A 519 14.15 -4.09 25.43
CA PHE A 519 13.94 -2.71 25.90
C PHE A 519 14.73 -1.68 25.07
N LEU A 520 15.68 -2.14 24.25
CA LEU A 520 16.30 -1.34 23.19
C LEU A 520 15.29 -1.00 22.07
N ASN A 521 14.26 -1.83 21.89
CA ASN A 521 13.08 -1.53 21.07
C ASN A 521 12.13 -0.48 21.70
N PHE A 522 12.49 0.14 22.83
CA PHE A 522 11.68 1.17 23.48
C PHE A 522 12.38 2.52 23.68
N VAL A 523 13.48 2.64 24.46
CA VAL A 523 14.00 3.99 24.83
C VAL A 523 15.53 4.16 24.90
N ARG A 524 16.26 3.36 25.68
CA ARG A 524 17.32 3.98 26.52
C ARG A 524 18.76 4.03 25.98
N ASN A 525 19.24 3.08 25.17
CA ASN A 525 20.70 2.85 25.03
C ASN A 525 21.34 3.37 23.72
N VAL A 526 20.58 4.01 22.83
CA VAL A 526 21.08 4.47 21.51
C VAL A 526 22.06 5.65 21.63
N CYS A 527 21.95 6.46 22.67
CA CYS A 527 22.73 7.70 22.83
C CYS A 527 24.10 7.54 23.51
N TYR A 528 24.64 6.32 23.67
CA TYR A 528 25.96 6.15 24.34
C TYR A 528 26.88 5.03 23.84
N ILE A 529 26.40 3.99 23.14
CA ILE A 529 27.25 2.87 22.68
C ILE A 529 27.07 2.62 21.17
N LEU A 530 27.49 3.59 20.36
CA LEU A 530 27.61 3.45 18.91
C LEU A 530 28.98 2.89 18.51
N TRP A 531 29.06 1.57 18.30
CA TRP A 531 30.08 0.99 17.42
C TRP A 531 29.45 -0.14 16.59
N LEU A 532 29.00 0.22 15.38
CA LEU A 532 28.25 -0.69 14.51
C LEU A 532 29.18 -1.74 13.89
N LYS A 533 28.82 -3.03 14.07
CA LYS A 533 29.11 -4.12 13.12
C LYS A 533 28.50 -5.49 13.47
N ASN A 534 28.13 -5.74 14.73
CA ASN A 534 27.79 -7.10 15.17
C ASN A 534 26.30 -7.37 15.45
N ASN A 535 25.46 -6.35 15.65
CA ASN A 535 24.03 -6.49 15.99
C ASN A 535 23.19 -5.73 14.96
N VAL A 536 22.79 -6.40 13.88
CA VAL A 536 22.13 -5.79 12.72
C VAL A 536 20.63 -5.58 12.98
N ASP A 537 19.95 -6.59 13.50
CA ASP A 537 18.51 -6.62 13.78
C ASP A 537 18.06 -5.46 14.69
N ILE A 538 18.90 -5.10 15.68
CA ILE A 538 18.65 -3.98 16.61
C ILE A 538 18.59 -2.63 15.88
N VAL A 539 19.34 -2.46 14.77
CA VAL A 539 19.29 -1.24 13.94
C VAL A 539 17.99 -1.15 13.15
N GLU A 540 17.48 -2.30 12.67
CA GLU A 540 16.20 -2.37 11.98
C GLU A 540 15.03 -2.04 12.92
N ASP A 541 14.91 -2.76 14.03
CA ASP A 541 13.82 -2.57 15.00
C ASP A 541 13.81 -1.16 15.59
N PHE A 542 14.98 -0.61 15.94
CA PHE A 542 15.03 0.75 16.48
C PHE A 542 14.66 1.81 15.42
N ALA A 543 15.06 1.65 14.16
CA ALA A 543 14.63 2.55 13.09
C ALA A 543 13.12 2.40 12.77
N ASN A 544 12.58 1.18 12.85
CA ASN A 544 11.14 0.92 12.76
C ASN A 544 10.37 1.61 13.90
N PHE A 545 10.86 1.49 15.14
CA PHE A 545 10.30 2.17 16.31
C PHE A 545 10.30 3.69 16.13
N LEU A 546 11.44 4.29 15.79
CA LEU A 546 11.53 5.74 15.55
C LEU A 546 10.60 6.21 14.43
N THR A 547 10.44 5.41 13.37
CA THR A 547 9.49 5.70 12.28
C THR A 547 8.05 5.75 12.79
N GLN A 548 7.66 4.84 13.70
CA GLN A 548 6.33 4.87 14.34
C GLN A 548 6.17 6.05 15.29
N VAL A 549 7.21 6.41 16.05
CA VAL A 549 7.21 7.59 16.95
C VAL A 549 7.00 8.88 16.15
N ILE A 550 7.71 9.08 15.03
CA ILE A 550 7.51 10.27 14.19
C ILE A 550 6.11 10.30 13.58
N LYS A 551 5.59 9.16 13.10
CA LYS A 551 4.25 9.10 12.49
C LYS A 551 3.12 9.42 13.47
N LYS A 552 3.24 8.99 14.72
CA LYS A 552 2.15 9.09 15.72
C LYS A 552 2.33 10.24 16.71
N LEU A 553 3.56 10.57 17.07
CA LEU A 553 3.92 11.53 18.12
C LEU A 553 5.08 12.46 17.68
N PRO A 554 4.99 13.13 16.51
CA PRO A 554 6.12 13.88 15.93
C PRO A 554 6.66 14.98 16.86
N HIS A 555 5.78 15.58 17.66
CA HIS A 555 6.11 16.62 18.65
C HIS A 555 7.08 16.14 19.76
N VAL A 556 7.27 14.82 19.95
CA VAL A 556 8.26 14.27 20.90
C VAL A 556 9.68 14.54 20.42
N VAL A 557 9.94 14.37 19.12
CA VAL A 557 11.28 14.58 18.53
C VAL A 557 11.69 16.05 18.60
N ASN A 558 10.74 16.98 18.45
CA ASN A 558 10.95 18.41 18.66
C ASN A 558 11.10 18.85 20.13
N ARG A 559 10.96 17.92 21.09
CA ARG A 559 11.27 18.11 22.51
C ARG A 559 12.54 17.38 22.95
N CYS A 560 13.21 16.66 22.06
CA CYS A 560 14.51 16.06 22.34
C CYS A 560 15.59 17.14 22.52
N PRO A 561 16.56 16.95 23.44
CA PRO A 561 17.76 17.78 23.50
C PRO A 561 18.54 17.75 22.17
N VAL A 562 19.32 18.81 21.91
CA VAL A 562 20.11 18.95 20.67
C VAL A 562 21.15 17.82 20.56
N GLU A 563 21.67 17.38 21.70
CA GLU A 563 22.61 16.27 21.85
C GLU A 563 21.98 14.94 21.40
N ALA A 564 20.71 14.71 21.74
CA ALA A 564 19.97 13.51 21.31
C ALA A 564 19.66 13.54 19.81
N LEU A 565 19.32 14.71 19.25
CA LEU A 565 19.14 14.88 17.81
C LEU A 565 20.45 14.64 17.04
N ALA A 566 21.59 15.14 17.53
CA ALA A 566 22.90 14.89 16.93
C ALA A 566 23.25 13.39 16.89
N LEU A 567 22.93 12.65 17.96
CA LEU A 567 23.14 11.20 18.03
C LEU A 567 22.20 10.41 17.12
N LEU A 568 20.97 10.89 16.89
CA LEU A 568 20.06 10.34 15.88
C LEU A 568 20.57 10.55 14.45
N PHE A 569 21.18 11.71 14.13
CA PHE A 569 21.82 11.92 12.83
C PHE A 569 23.07 11.05 12.65
N GLU A 570 23.87 10.85 13.68
CA GLU A 570 25.03 9.95 13.62
C GLU A 570 24.58 8.47 13.49
N PHE A 571 23.47 8.07 14.13
CA PHE A 571 22.83 6.78 13.89
C PHE A 571 22.41 6.61 12.42
N VAL A 572 21.69 7.58 11.83
CA VAL A 572 21.29 7.55 10.41
C VAL A 572 22.50 7.46 9.48
N LYS A 573 23.52 8.29 9.71
CA LYS A 573 24.76 8.35 8.92
C LYS A 573 25.52 7.02 8.87
N ASN A 574 25.50 6.25 9.96
CA ASN A 574 26.13 4.93 10.00
C ASN A 574 25.18 3.82 9.53
N GLY A 575 23.88 3.92 9.80
CA GLY A 575 22.87 2.97 9.32
C GLY A 575 22.74 2.93 7.79
N ILE A 576 22.92 4.08 7.11
CA ILE A 576 22.97 4.17 5.64
C ILE A 576 24.21 3.45 5.04
N GLN A 577 25.23 3.12 5.86
CA GLN A 577 26.44 2.40 5.43
C GLN A 577 26.36 0.88 5.64
N LEU A 578 25.24 0.35 6.16
CA LEU A 578 25.03 -1.08 6.30
C LEU A 578 24.87 -1.77 4.94
N HIS A 579 25.24 -3.05 4.88
CA HIS A 579 25.13 -3.87 3.67
C HIS A 579 23.80 -4.66 3.63
N GLU A 580 23.16 -4.77 4.78
CA GLU A 580 21.97 -5.57 5.05
C GLU A 580 20.70 -4.76 4.72
N GLN A 581 19.90 -5.27 3.77
CA GLN A 581 18.85 -4.48 3.11
C GLN A 581 17.73 -4.02 4.04
N LEU A 582 17.35 -4.81 5.05
CA LEU A 582 16.21 -4.53 5.91
C LEU A 582 16.48 -3.36 6.89
N PRO A 583 17.57 -3.35 7.70
CA PRO A 583 17.93 -2.16 8.49
C PRO A 583 18.18 -0.92 7.63
N LEU A 584 18.85 -1.07 6.48
CA LEU A 584 19.07 0.05 5.56
C LEU A 584 17.75 0.66 5.09
N ARG A 585 16.75 -0.17 4.76
CA ARG A 585 15.39 0.26 4.42
C ARG A 585 14.74 0.97 5.61
N SER A 586 14.79 0.43 6.82
CA SER A 586 14.16 1.03 8.01
C SER A 586 14.79 2.36 8.42
N VAL A 587 16.13 2.48 8.37
CA VAL A 587 16.85 3.75 8.61
C VAL A 587 16.47 4.79 7.54
N THR A 588 16.33 4.37 6.28
CA THR A 588 15.87 5.25 5.19
C THR A 588 14.43 5.70 5.38
N MET A 589 13.52 4.80 5.81
CA MET A 589 12.12 5.12 6.12
C MET A 589 11.99 6.12 7.28
N PHE A 590 12.76 5.94 8.36
CA PHE A 590 12.85 6.91 9.46
C PHE A 590 13.28 8.28 8.94
N THR A 591 14.36 8.32 8.16
CA THR A 591 14.96 9.54 7.61
C THR A 591 13.96 10.29 6.71
N ALA A 592 13.23 9.57 5.86
CA ALA A 592 12.21 10.16 4.99
C ALA A 592 11.07 10.83 5.79
N HIS A 593 10.50 10.13 6.78
CA HIS A 593 9.42 10.68 7.60
C HIS A 593 9.89 11.78 8.56
N TYR A 594 11.16 11.76 9.00
CA TYR A 594 11.76 12.88 9.72
C TYR A 594 11.81 14.15 8.87
N PHE A 595 12.35 14.08 7.64
CA PHE A 595 12.37 15.24 6.73
C PHE A 595 10.96 15.70 6.33
N GLU A 596 10.01 14.78 6.18
CA GLU A 596 8.60 15.10 5.96
C GLU A 596 8.00 15.91 7.13
N TYR A 597 8.21 15.48 8.38
CA TYR A 597 7.78 16.24 9.55
C TYR A 597 8.47 17.62 9.64
N CYS A 598 9.77 17.70 9.32
CA CYS A 598 10.50 18.96 9.36
C CYS A 598 10.01 20.00 8.32
N LYS A 599 9.27 19.60 7.27
CA LYS A 599 8.55 20.54 6.38
C LYS A 599 7.33 21.20 7.06
N LEU A 600 6.74 20.55 8.08
CA LEU A 600 5.48 20.93 8.72
C LEU A 600 5.67 21.76 10.00
N ASP A 601 6.79 21.59 10.71
CA ASP A 601 7.08 22.35 11.94
C ASP A 601 7.75 23.70 11.65
N ASN A 602 7.25 24.78 12.26
CA ASN A 602 7.76 26.14 12.04
C ASN A 602 9.22 26.37 12.47
N ARG A 603 9.79 25.60 13.41
CA ARG A 603 11.22 25.73 13.76
C ARG A 603 12.09 25.08 12.70
N ALA A 604 11.88 23.79 12.42
CA ALA A 604 12.65 23.07 11.41
C ALA A 604 12.43 23.64 9.99
N ALA A 605 11.21 24.08 9.68
CA ALA A 605 10.89 24.70 8.39
C ALA A 605 11.67 26.00 8.18
N SER A 606 12.04 26.78 9.20
CA SER A 606 12.88 27.98 8.99
C SER A 606 14.27 27.68 8.40
N LEU A 607 14.79 26.46 8.62
CA LEU A 607 16.04 25.97 8.01
C LEU A 607 15.82 25.28 6.65
N LEU A 608 14.59 24.85 6.34
CA LEU A 608 14.24 24.11 5.13
C LEU A 608 13.42 24.94 4.11
N GLN A 609 12.98 26.15 4.48
CA GLN A 609 12.22 27.09 3.66
C GLN A 609 13.11 27.95 2.73
N GLU A 610 14.44 27.83 2.82
CA GLU A 610 15.27 28.06 1.64
C GLU A 610 14.96 26.95 0.62
N ASN A 611 13.93 27.17 -0.22
CA ASN A 611 13.30 26.15 -1.07
C ASN A 611 14.25 25.52 -2.12
N ASP A 612 15.49 25.99 -2.19
CA ASP A 612 16.56 25.51 -3.07
C ASP A 612 17.65 24.69 -2.33
N TRP A 613 17.61 24.52 -1.00
CA TRP A 613 18.70 23.91 -0.23
C TRP A 613 19.10 22.51 -0.75
N THR A 614 18.12 21.66 -1.09
CA THR A 614 18.38 20.31 -1.61
C THR A 614 19.00 20.35 -3.01
N ILE A 615 18.59 21.30 -3.85
CA ILE A 615 19.12 21.48 -5.21
C ILE A 615 20.56 21.99 -5.11
N ASN A 616 20.80 23.02 -4.29
CA ASN A 616 22.14 23.54 -4.01
C ASN A 616 23.08 22.47 -3.44
N TRP A 617 22.60 21.63 -2.51
CA TRP A 617 23.37 20.52 -1.94
C TRP A 617 23.70 19.44 -2.99
N VAL A 618 22.74 19.01 -3.82
CA VAL A 618 22.98 18.07 -4.92
C VAL A 618 24.00 18.62 -5.93
N HIS A 619 23.89 19.92 -6.28
CA HIS A 619 24.86 20.60 -7.14
C HIS A 619 26.26 20.66 -6.51
N GLN A 620 26.37 20.94 -5.21
CA GLN A 620 27.64 20.96 -4.49
C GLN A 620 28.29 19.56 -4.46
N CYS A 621 27.54 18.52 -4.09
CA CYS A 621 28.07 17.15 -4.04
C CYS A 621 28.52 16.64 -5.42
N LEU A 622 27.74 16.86 -6.47
CA LEU A 622 28.07 16.41 -7.83
C LEU A 622 29.12 17.27 -8.55
N SER A 623 29.56 18.38 -7.93
CA SER A 623 30.67 19.19 -8.45
C SER A 623 32.04 18.50 -8.27
N ASP A 624 32.21 17.63 -7.26
CA ASP A 624 33.44 16.86 -7.06
C ASP A 624 33.64 15.86 -8.22
N PRO A 625 34.79 15.88 -8.93
CA PRO A 625 35.06 14.95 -10.04
C PRO A 625 35.14 13.47 -9.64
N ASN A 626 35.24 13.16 -8.34
CA ASN A 626 35.32 11.79 -7.82
C ASN A 626 33.95 11.24 -7.35
N PHE A 627 32.91 12.09 -7.23
CA PHE A 627 31.60 11.73 -6.71
C PHE A 627 30.53 11.73 -7.82
N PRO A 628 29.62 10.73 -7.91
CA PRO A 628 29.47 9.58 -7.01
C PRO A 628 30.47 8.45 -7.27
N SER A 629 31.25 8.52 -8.36
CA SER A 629 32.31 7.58 -8.70
C SER A 629 33.29 8.24 -9.68
N PRO A 630 34.59 7.92 -9.65
CA PRO A 630 35.56 8.36 -10.66
C PRO A 630 35.23 7.92 -12.10
N ALA A 631 34.30 6.97 -12.29
CA ALA A 631 33.79 6.58 -13.60
C ALA A 631 32.67 7.51 -14.16
N ALA A 632 32.21 8.49 -13.38
CA ALA A 632 31.13 9.40 -13.76
C ALA A 632 31.65 10.60 -14.57
N THR A 633 31.41 10.59 -15.88
CA THR A 633 31.70 11.72 -16.78
C THR A 633 30.97 12.99 -16.34
N THR A 634 31.43 14.14 -16.83
CA THR A 634 30.71 15.42 -16.74
C THR A 634 29.25 15.27 -17.16
N ASP A 635 29.04 14.60 -18.29
CA ASP A 635 27.75 14.46 -18.95
C ASP A 635 26.79 13.58 -18.12
N HIS A 636 27.31 12.52 -17.49
CA HIS A 636 26.54 11.71 -16.54
C HIS A 636 26.15 12.52 -15.29
N ARG A 637 27.05 13.36 -14.77
CA ARG A 637 26.77 14.20 -13.59
C ARG A 637 25.81 15.32 -13.91
N GLU A 638 25.92 15.97 -15.07
CA GLU A 638 24.93 16.93 -15.57
C GLU A 638 23.56 16.29 -15.82
N ALA A 639 23.51 15.10 -16.42
CA ALA A 639 22.26 14.37 -16.64
C ALA A 639 21.60 14.00 -15.30
N LEU A 640 22.38 13.55 -14.32
CA LEU A 640 21.90 13.25 -12.97
C LEU A 640 21.40 14.50 -12.24
N ILE A 641 22.12 15.62 -12.31
CA ILE A 641 21.66 16.93 -11.81
C ILE A 641 20.32 17.31 -12.46
N LYS A 642 20.22 17.26 -13.79
CA LYS A 642 18.99 17.61 -14.52
C LYS A 642 17.83 16.68 -14.16
N ALA A 643 18.09 15.39 -13.97
CA ALA A 643 17.08 14.41 -13.54
C ALA A 643 16.62 14.63 -12.09
N LEU A 644 17.54 14.80 -11.14
CA LEU A 644 17.22 15.02 -9.73
C LEU A 644 16.53 16.36 -9.52
N THR A 645 17.02 17.45 -10.14
CA THR A 645 16.37 18.76 -10.07
C THR A 645 14.96 18.70 -10.70
N ARG A 646 14.79 18.02 -11.84
CA ARG A 646 13.46 17.79 -12.42
C ARG A 646 12.55 16.97 -11.49
N PHE A 647 13.07 15.96 -10.81
CA PHE A 647 12.31 15.14 -9.85
C PHE A 647 11.88 15.98 -8.63
N ILE A 648 12.81 16.67 -7.98
CA ILE A 648 12.56 17.55 -6.81
C ILE A 648 11.55 18.66 -7.17
N ILE A 649 11.67 19.26 -8.35
CA ILE A 649 10.68 20.24 -8.83
C ILE A 649 9.34 19.55 -9.08
N THR A 650 9.29 18.41 -9.78
CA THR A 650 8.03 17.73 -10.12
C THR A 650 7.27 17.31 -8.88
N ASP A 651 7.93 16.76 -7.86
CA ASP A 651 7.30 16.29 -6.62
C ASP A 651 6.74 17.46 -5.78
N ASN A 652 7.57 18.48 -5.51
CA ASN A 652 7.12 19.70 -4.82
C ASN A 652 6.04 20.48 -5.60
N VAL A 653 6.03 20.40 -6.93
CA VAL A 653 5.01 21.01 -7.79
C VAL A 653 3.73 20.17 -7.82
N VAL A 654 3.81 18.83 -7.87
CA VAL A 654 2.64 17.94 -7.78
C VAL A 654 1.92 18.12 -6.44
N GLN A 655 2.65 18.17 -5.32
CA GLN A 655 2.07 18.43 -4.00
C GLN A 655 1.41 19.83 -3.90
N LYS A 656 1.83 20.81 -4.70
CA LYS A 656 1.23 22.16 -4.78
C LYS A 656 0.24 22.37 -5.95
N ILE A 657 0.03 21.38 -6.82
CA ILE A 657 -0.82 21.50 -8.02
C ILE A 657 -2.32 21.30 -7.73
N LEU A 658 -2.65 20.58 -6.65
CA LEU A 658 -4.01 20.16 -6.25
C LEU A 658 -4.86 21.32 -5.66
N LYS A 659 -4.96 22.43 -6.41
CA LYS A 659 -5.99 23.48 -6.26
C LYS A 659 -6.40 23.99 -7.66
N MET A 660 -7.02 23.13 -8.45
CA MET A 660 -7.63 23.40 -9.77
C MET A 660 -9.00 24.13 -9.63
N CYS A 661 -9.39 24.94 -10.61
CA CYS A 661 -10.72 25.57 -10.73
C CYS A 661 -10.76 26.38 -12.03
N ILE A 662 -11.81 26.25 -12.84
CA ILE A 662 -12.00 27.04 -14.07
C ILE A 662 -13.48 27.06 -14.47
N LEU A 663 -13.92 28.19 -15.01
CA LEU A 663 -15.19 28.38 -15.72
C LEU A 663 -14.86 28.88 -17.13
N LEU A 664 -15.30 28.16 -18.16
CA LEU A 664 -15.29 28.61 -19.56
C LEU A 664 -16.70 29.03 -19.96
N CYS A 665 -16.85 30.19 -20.61
CA CYS A 665 -18.12 30.71 -21.06
C CYS A 665 -18.07 31.06 -22.55
N TYR A 666 -19.07 30.59 -23.31
CA TYR A 666 -19.46 31.15 -24.60
C TYR A 666 -20.77 31.92 -24.41
N ASN A 667 -20.83 33.15 -24.89
CA ASN A 667 -22.03 34.00 -24.87
C ASN A 667 -22.34 34.45 -26.30
N HIS A 668 -23.57 34.23 -26.76
CA HIS A 668 -24.01 34.72 -28.07
C HIS A 668 -24.07 36.25 -28.07
N THR A 669 -23.41 36.89 -29.05
CA THR A 669 -23.50 38.34 -29.26
C THR A 669 -24.37 38.63 -30.48
N SER A 670 -25.08 39.76 -30.49
CA SER A 670 -26.00 40.15 -31.57
C SER A 670 -25.33 40.47 -32.92
N ASN A 671 -24.00 40.32 -33.02
CA ASN A 671 -23.23 40.41 -34.27
C ASN A 671 -22.75 39.03 -34.77
N ASP A 672 -22.99 37.95 -34.02
CA ASP A 672 -22.61 36.59 -34.39
C ASP A 672 -23.72 35.86 -35.15
N GLU A 673 -23.34 34.86 -35.96
CA GLU A 673 -24.29 33.89 -36.50
C GLU A 673 -24.80 32.96 -35.37
N ASP A 674 -26.11 32.72 -35.35
CA ASP A 674 -26.83 32.00 -34.29
C ASP A 674 -26.59 30.48 -34.40
N ILE A 675 -25.88 29.92 -33.40
CA ILE A 675 -25.52 28.50 -33.31
C ILE A 675 -26.61 27.61 -32.67
N GLY A 676 -27.70 28.19 -32.17
CA GLY A 676 -28.77 27.50 -31.44
C GLY A 676 -28.72 27.62 -29.91
N TYR A 677 -27.70 28.26 -29.33
CA TYR A 677 -27.53 28.40 -27.88
C TYR A 677 -27.14 29.84 -27.50
N GLU A 678 -27.88 30.46 -26.57
CA GLU A 678 -27.57 31.81 -26.04
C GLU A 678 -26.31 31.83 -25.16
N LEU A 679 -26.09 30.79 -24.38
CA LEU A 679 -25.03 30.68 -23.38
C LEU A 679 -24.59 29.21 -23.24
N ILE A 680 -23.28 28.96 -23.21
CA ILE A 680 -22.71 27.66 -22.85
C ILE A 680 -21.70 27.87 -21.73
N LEU A 681 -21.83 27.11 -20.65
CA LEU A 681 -20.97 27.16 -19.46
C LEU A 681 -20.30 25.80 -19.24
N LEU A 682 -18.97 25.79 -19.07
CA LEU A 682 -18.21 24.61 -18.66
C LEU A 682 -17.48 24.95 -17.35
N SER A 683 -17.86 24.31 -16.24
CA SER A 683 -17.25 24.54 -14.93
C SER A 683 -16.53 23.29 -14.45
N ASN A 684 -15.29 23.43 -13.97
CA ASN A 684 -14.51 22.36 -13.36
C ASN A 684 -13.85 22.87 -12.07
N ARG A 685 -13.85 22.05 -11.02
CA ARG A 685 -13.40 22.41 -9.68
C ARG A 685 -12.61 21.28 -9.03
N ASP A 686 -11.49 21.64 -8.42
CA ASP A 686 -10.86 20.83 -7.38
C ASP A 686 -11.70 20.93 -6.10
N GLU A 687 -12.23 19.78 -5.73
CA GLU A 687 -12.84 19.41 -4.47
C GLU A 687 -12.37 17.96 -4.22
N GLU A 688 -12.27 17.56 -2.96
CA GLU A 688 -11.86 16.19 -2.63
C GLU A 688 -12.84 15.19 -3.26
N PHE A 689 -12.37 14.22 -4.05
CA PHE A 689 -13.23 13.22 -4.71
C PHE A 689 -14.11 12.42 -3.73
N HIS A 690 -13.67 12.28 -2.47
CA HIS A 690 -14.41 11.61 -1.41
C HIS A 690 -15.43 12.52 -0.70
N ARG A 691 -15.58 13.79 -1.12
CA ARG A 691 -16.54 14.74 -0.54
C ARG A 691 -17.96 14.37 -0.99
N PRO A 692 -18.85 13.97 -0.05
CA PRO A 692 -20.15 13.42 -0.43
C PRO A 692 -21.06 14.52 -0.99
N SER A 693 -21.58 14.29 -2.19
CA SER A 693 -22.48 15.21 -2.90
C SER A 693 -23.48 14.46 -3.76
N LEU A 694 -24.68 15.02 -3.90
CA LEU A 694 -25.71 14.51 -4.81
C LEU A 694 -25.45 15.01 -6.23
N ALA A 695 -25.70 14.13 -7.21
CA ALA A 695 -25.70 14.47 -8.63
C ALA A 695 -26.66 15.62 -8.96
N ALA A 696 -26.44 16.28 -10.10
CA ALA A 696 -27.25 17.42 -10.53
C ALA A 696 -28.71 17.01 -10.77
N HIS A 697 -29.61 17.57 -9.96
CA HIS A 697 -31.04 17.29 -9.98
C HIS A 697 -31.84 18.58 -9.70
N VAL A 698 -33.16 18.52 -9.85
CA VAL A 698 -34.06 19.65 -9.51
C VAL A 698 -34.45 19.56 -8.03
N TRP A 699 -34.09 20.56 -7.24
CA TRP A 699 -34.26 20.57 -5.79
C TRP A 699 -35.73 20.84 -5.42
N PRO A 700 -36.44 19.91 -4.74
CA PRO A 700 -37.89 19.97 -4.59
C PRO A 700 -38.42 21.05 -3.63
N GLU A 701 -37.59 21.59 -2.74
CA GLU A 701 -38.00 22.54 -1.69
C GLU A 701 -37.60 24.01 -1.97
N THR A 702 -37.22 24.34 -3.21
CA THR A 702 -36.76 25.67 -3.62
C THR A 702 -37.48 26.15 -4.88
N ASN A 703 -37.12 27.33 -5.43
CA ASN A 703 -37.60 27.82 -6.73
C ASN A 703 -37.03 27.00 -7.93
N TYR A 704 -37.11 25.67 -7.85
CA TYR A 704 -36.59 24.69 -8.81
C TYR A 704 -35.13 24.96 -9.19
N ILE A 705 -34.25 24.99 -8.17
CA ILE A 705 -32.80 25.01 -8.40
C ILE A 705 -32.41 23.70 -9.11
N LEU A 706 -31.71 23.81 -10.24
CA LEU A 706 -31.04 22.71 -10.91
C LEU A 706 -29.53 22.81 -10.62
N GLY A 707 -28.98 21.80 -9.96
CA GLY A 707 -27.57 21.74 -9.57
C GLY A 707 -27.26 20.52 -8.69
N GLY A 708 -25.97 20.17 -8.56
CA GLY A 708 -25.53 19.18 -7.58
C GLY A 708 -25.56 19.76 -6.16
N GLN A 709 -25.73 18.93 -5.14
CA GLN A 709 -25.94 19.37 -3.75
C GLN A 709 -24.84 18.82 -2.83
N ASP A 710 -24.21 19.68 -2.03
CA ASP A 710 -23.31 19.28 -0.95
C ASP A 710 -24.12 18.60 0.16
N ILE A 711 -23.72 17.39 0.56
CA ILE A 711 -24.28 16.63 1.70
C ILE A 711 -23.22 16.32 2.75
N THR A 712 -22.07 17.01 2.70
CA THR A 712 -21.08 16.96 3.79
C THR A 712 -21.71 17.49 5.08
N PRO A 713 -21.57 16.79 6.23
CA PRO A 713 -22.08 17.27 7.51
C PRO A 713 -21.66 18.71 7.82
N SER A 714 -22.59 19.53 8.32
CA SER A 714 -22.49 21.00 8.52
C SER A 714 -22.41 21.88 7.26
N ARG A 715 -22.56 21.31 6.06
CA ARG A 715 -22.54 22.03 4.76
C ARG A 715 -23.70 21.65 3.84
N GLU A 716 -24.67 20.92 4.37
CA GLU A 716 -25.82 20.33 3.68
C GLU A 716 -26.67 21.39 2.96
N GLY A 717 -26.98 21.18 1.68
CA GLY A 717 -27.74 22.17 0.89
C GLY A 717 -26.91 23.32 0.32
N GLY A 718 -25.58 23.26 0.46
CA GLY A 718 -24.67 24.10 -0.34
C GLY A 718 -24.58 23.62 -1.81
N THR A 719 -24.15 24.51 -2.71
CA THR A 719 -23.72 24.13 -4.07
C THR A 719 -22.70 25.13 -4.66
N TRP A 720 -22.00 24.71 -5.71
CA TRP A 720 -20.97 25.49 -6.41
C TRP A 720 -21.39 25.92 -7.82
N LEU A 721 -22.41 25.26 -8.38
CA LEU A 721 -23.03 25.61 -9.65
C LEU A 721 -24.53 25.27 -9.54
N GLY A 722 -25.36 26.29 -9.62
CA GLY A 722 -26.81 26.14 -9.58
C GLY A 722 -27.51 27.23 -10.37
N PHE A 723 -28.65 26.90 -10.96
CA PHE A 723 -29.48 27.83 -11.72
C PHE A 723 -30.96 27.56 -11.53
N ASN A 724 -31.83 28.53 -11.85
CA ASN A 724 -33.28 28.38 -11.79
C ASN A 724 -33.93 28.53 -13.17
N THR A 725 -35.21 28.17 -13.25
CA THR A 725 -36.05 28.30 -14.46
C THR A 725 -36.33 29.75 -14.88
N GLN A 726 -35.93 30.74 -14.08
CA GLN A 726 -36.12 32.17 -14.32
C GLN A 726 -34.87 32.87 -14.87
N GLY A 727 -33.81 32.13 -15.18
CA GLY A 727 -32.60 32.68 -15.81
C GLY A 727 -31.62 33.32 -14.83
N ARG A 728 -31.54 32.84 -13.58
CA ARG A 728 -30.40 33.12 -12.70
C ARG A 728 -29.45 31.93 -12.63
N ILE A 729 -28.15 32.21 -12.68
CA ILE A 729 -27.08 31.23 -12.50
C ILE A 729 -26.09 31.78 -11.47
N GLY A 730 -25.73 30.97 -10.47
CA GLY A 730 -24.64 31.26 -9.55
C GLY A 730 -23.50 30.25 -9.72
N VAL A 731 -22.27 30.76 -9.85
CA VAL A 731 -21.05 29.94 -9.94
C VAL A 731 -20.07 30.37 -8.85
N LEU A 732 -19.55 29.41 -8.10
CA LEU A 732 -18.50 29.62 -7.12
C LEU A 732 -17.18 28.99 -7.61
N LEU A 733 -16.11 29.78 -7.65
CA LEU A 733 -14.75 29.31 -7.87
C LEU A 733 -13.91 29.50 -6.59
N ASN A 734 -12.85 28.70 -6.44
CA ASN A 734 -11.94 28.83 -5.31
C ASN A 734 -11.03 30.06 -5.47
N LEU A 735 -10.49 30.60 -4.37
CA LEU A 735 -9.52 31.70 -4.39
C LEU A 735 -8.30 31.34 -3.52
N PRO A 736 -7.16 30.97 -4.11
CA PRO A 736 -5.98 30.53 -3.35
C PRO A 736 -5.37 31.66 -2.51
N LYS A 737 -5.49 31.56 -1.19
CA LYS A 737 -4.63 32.31 -0.25
C LYS A 737 -3.33 31.55 0.01
N SER A 738 -2.27 32.27 0.33
CA SER A 738 -0.90 31.75 0.51
C SER A 738 -0.57 31.38 1.96
N THR A 739 -1.57 30.94 2.70
CA THR A 739 -1.48 30.49 4.11
C THR A 739 -2.47 29.36 4.28
N ASP A 740 -2.02 28.21 4.75
CA ASP A 740 -2.88 27.05 4.96
C ASP A 740 -3.76 27.20 6.22
N HIS A 741 -4.67 26.24 6.40
CA HIS A 741 -5.85 26.27 7.27
C HIS A 741 -6.97 27.19 6.77
N GLU A 742 -8.05 26.58 6.28
CA GLU A 742 -9.37 27.22 6.32
C GLU A 742 -9.82 27.36 7.78
N SER A 743 -10.57 28.43 8.09
CA SER A 743 -11.02 28.66 9.47
C SER A 743 -12.41 28.06 9.67
N ASP A 744 -12.54 27.14 10.62
CA ASP A 744 -13.81 26.49 10.97
C ASP A 744 -14.86 27.49 11.50
N ASN A 745 -14.40 28.62 12.06
CA ASN A 745 -15.23 29.74 12.51
C ASN A 745 -15.79 30.60 11.35
N LYS A 746 -15.85 30.08 10.12
CA LYS A 746 -16.38 30.78 8.93
C LYS A 746 -17.57 30.03 8.35
N LYS A 747 -18.53 30.79 7.80
CA LYS A 747 -19.71 30.23 7.15
C LYS A 747 -19.31 29.45 5.90
N SER A 748 -20.00 28.34 5.63
CA SER A 748 -19.83 27.59 4.39
C SER A 748 -20.13 28.47 3.17
N ARG A 749 -19.17 28.54 2.23
CA ARG A 749 -19.31 29.24 0.95
C ARG A 749 -20.41 28.65 0.06
N GLY A 750 -20.75 27.37 0.25
CA GLY A 750 -21.72 26.65 -0.58
C GLY A 750 -23.13 27.26 -0.55
N PHE A 751 -23.48 28.01 0.50
CA PHE A 751 -24.78 28.69 0.59
C PHE A 751 -24.87 29.98 -0.24
N ILE A 752 -23.77 30.49 -0.81
CA ILE A 752 -23.80 31.73 -1.62
C ILE A 752 -24.67 31.52 -2.89
N VAL A 753 -24.41 30.45 -3.64
CA VAL A 753 -25.14 30.11 -4.87
C VAL A 753 -26.66 29.95 -4.64
N PRO A 754 -27.15 29.07 -3.75
CA PRO A 754 -28.59 28.90 -3.55
C PRO A 754 -29.25 30.15 -2.95
N ASN A 755 -28.57 30.92 -2.10
CA ASN A 755 -29.12 32.19 -1.59
C ASN A 755 -29.31 33.25 -2.69
N TYR A 756 -28.50 33.24 -3.76
CA TYR A 756 -28.72 34.12 -4.92
C TYR A 756 -29.83 33.59 -5.84
N VAL A 757 -29.75 32.30 -6.19
CA VAL A 757 -30.62 31.66 -7.18
C VAL A 757 -32.06 31.48 -6.66
N ASN A 758 -32.26 31.29 -5.36
CA ASN A 758 -33.59 31.18 -4.77
C ASN A 758 -34.25 32.53 -4.47
N ASN A 759 -33.47 33.60 -4.17
CA ASN A 759 -34.01 34.86 -3.68
C ASN A 759 -34.32 35.88 -4.80
N MET A 760 -35.43 35.66 -5.51
CA MET A 760 -35.88 36.54 -6.60
C MET A 760 -36.24 37.98 -6.17
N SER A 761 -36.38 38.26 -4.87
CA SER A 761 -36.68 39.63 -4.39
C SER A 761 -35.48 40.58 -4.44
N VAL A 762 -34.27 40.07 -4.60
CA VAL A 762 -33.02 40.84 -4.60
C VAL A 762 -32.33 40.68 -5.97
N GLY A 763 -32.25 41.75 -6.76
CA GLY A 763 -31.52 41.77 -8.05
C GLY A 763 -30.00 41.63 -7.90
N LEU A 764 -29.31 41.21 -8.97
CA LEU A 764 -27.89 40.84 -8.97
C LEU A 764 -26.96 41.89 -8.32
N ASP A 765 -27.13 43.18 -8.64
CA ASP A 765 -26.30 44.26 -8.05
C ASP A 765 -26.44 44.34 -6.53
N CYS A 766 -27.67 44.22 -6.03
CA CYS A 766 -27.97 44.33 -4.60
C CYS A 766 -27.45 43.10 -3.87
N TYR A 767 -27.59 41.91 -4.45
CA TYR A 767 -26.99 40.69 -3.92
C TYR A 767 -25.47 40.79 -3.87
N MET A 768 -24.83 41.24 -4.96
CA MET A 768 -23.38 41.42 -5.05
C MET A 768 -22.85 42.45 -4.05
N LYS A 769 -23.56 43.56 -3.83
CA LYS A 769 -23.23 44.55 -2.79
C LYS A 769 -23.28 43.92 -1.39
N ASN A 770 -24.39 43.26 -1.05
CA ASN A 770 -24.57 42.62 0.25
C ASN A 770 -23.54 41.49 0.50
N LEU A 771 -23.17 40.75 -0.56
CA LEU A 771 -22.12 39.74 -0.49
C LEU A 771 -20.73 40.37 -0.31
N ASN A 772 -20.42 41.48 -0.99
CA ASN A 772 -19.17 42.22 -0.81
C ASN A 772 -19.02 42.78 0.62
N GLU A 773 -20.12 43.32 1.19
CA GLU A 773 -20.17 43.78 2.59
C GLU A 773 -19.99 42.62 3.60
N THR A 774 -20.41 41.40 3.25
CA THR A 774 -20.37 40.23 4.15
C THR A 774 -19.28 39.20 3.83
N LYS A 775 -18.45 39.42 2.80
CA LYS A 775 -17.47 38.44 2.26
C LYS A 775 -16.50 37.88 3.29
N MET A 776 -16.15 38.68 4.30
CA MET A 776 -15.22 38.31 5.38
C MET A 776 -15.78 37.28 6.38
N ASN A 777 -17.08 36.95 6.28
CA ASN A 777 -17.71 35.88 7.05
C ASN A 777 -17.44 34.47 6.47
N TYR A 778 -16.86 34.38 5.28
CA TYR A 778 -16.58 33.15 4.55
C TYR A 778 -15.06 32.94 4.38
N ASN A 779 -14.64 31.70 4.10
CA ASN A 779 -13.30 31.41 3.56
C ASN A 779 -13.17 31.94 2.12
N GLY A 780 -11.96 31.93 1.55
CA GLY A 780 -11.67 32.56 0.25
C GLY A 780 -12.52 32.00 -0.91
N PHE A 781 -13.20 32.88 -1.65
CA PHE A 781 -14.00 32.54 -2.83
C PHE A 781 -13.86 33.60 -3.94
N SER A 782 -14.21 33.18 -5.16
CA SER A 782 -14.72 34.06 -6.22
C SER A 782 -16.14 33.63 -6.57
N PHE A 783 -17.06 34.56 -6.69
CA PHE A 783 -18.47 34.31 -7.03
C PHE A 783 -18.83 35.07 -8.30
N ILE A 784 -19.54 34.39 -9.19
CA ILE A 784 -20.02 34.92 -10.47
C ILE A 784 -21.53 34.70 -10.52
N GLY A 785 -22.27 35.79 -10.62
CA GLY A 785 -23.73 35.77 -10.77
C GLY A 785 -24.12 36.19 -12.18
N PHE A 786 -25.00 35.42 -12.79
CA PHE A 786 -25.64 35.70 -14.06
C PHE A 786 -27.12 35.97 -13.81
N GLU A 787 -27.65 37.06 -14.36
CA GLU A 787 -29.08 37.39 -14.39
C GLU A 787 -29.48 37.62 -15.86
N ARG A 788 -30.38 36.80 -16.39
CA ARG A 788 -30.91 37.01 -17.74
C ARG A 788 -31.67 38.33 -17.79
N ASN A 789 -31.29 39.20 -18.72
CA ASN A 789 -31.89 40.51 -18.84
C ASN A 789 -33.26 40.39 -19.55
N LEU A 790 -34.25 41.16 -19.11
CA LEU A 790 -35.59 41.18 -19.70
C LEU A 790 -36.10 42.63 -19.62
N PRO A 791 -36.57 43.26 -20.72
CA PRO A 791 -36.88 42.66 -22.03
C PRO A 791 -35.74 42.76 -23.08
N LEU A 792 -34.49 42.93 -22.65
CA LEU A 792 -33.33 43.02 -23.55
C LEU A 792 -32.62 41.66 -23.64
N ASP A 793 -32.52 41.08 -24.84
CA ASP A 793 -31.81 39.81 -25.03
C ASP A 793 -30.35 39.88 -24.55
N GLY A 794 -29.97 38.89 -23.74
CA GLY A 794 -28.60 38.72 -23.22
C GLY A 794 -28.51 38.54 -21.70
N TRP A 795 -27.27 38.39 -21.23
CA TRP A 795 -26.96 38.05 -19.85
C TRP A 795 -26.25 39.20 -19.14
N ARG A 796 -26.70 39.55 -17.93
CA ARG A 796 -25.98 40.45 -17.05
C ARG A 796 -25.10 39.63 -16.11
N VAL A 797 -23.79 39.84 -16.17
CA VAL A 797 -22.83 39.05 -15.39
C VAL A 797 -21.97 39.95 -14.52
N VAL A 798 -21.84 39.59 -13.23
CA VAL A 798 -21.03 40.30 -12.25
C VAL A 798 -20.13 39.32 -11.50
N TYR A 799 -18.88 39.72 -11.26
CA TYR A 799 -17.87 38.98 -10.52
C TYR A 799 -17.57 39.66 -9.18
N THR A 800 -17.32 38.88 -8.12
CA THR A 800 -16.80 39.42 -6.84
C THR A 800 -15.92 38.38 -6.14
N ASN A 801 -14.95 38.81 -5.33
CA ASN A 801 -14.07 37.90 -4.60
C ASN A 801 -13.64 38.48 -3.23
N ASN A 802 -12.88 37.72 -2.42
CA ASN A 802 -12.38 38.19 -1.12
C ASN A 802 -11.18 39.15 -1.17
N ALA A 803 -10.71 39.56 -2.34
CA ALA A 803 -9.51 40.38 -2.55
C ALA A 803 -9.79 41.77 -3.15
N SER A 804 -10.93 41.98 -3.84
CA SER A 804 -11.39 43.28 -4.31
C SER A 804 -12.49 43.84 -3.41
N ASP A 805 -12.49 45.16 -3.19
CA ASP A 805 -13.54 45.89 -2.45
C ASP A 805 -14.68 46.40 -3.34
N LEU A 806 -14.63 46.08 -4.63
CA LEU A 806 -15.69 46.31 -5.60
C LEU A 806 -16.04 44.99 -6.29
N SER A 807 -17.34 44.78 -6.52
CA SER A 807 -17.84 43.77 -7.47
C SER A 807 -17.75 44.34 -8.88
N ILE A 808 -17.27 43.54 -9.83
CA ILE A 808 -16.85 43.98 -11.16
C ILE A 808 -17.85 43.46 -12.20
N PRO A 809 -18.48 44.34 -13.01
CA PRO A 809 -19.25 43.90 -14.17
C PRO A 809 -18.35 43.19 -15.18
N VAL A 810 -18.75 41.99 -15.61
CA VAL A 810 -18.02 41.21 -16.63
C VAL A 810 -18.46 41.66 -18.02
N ASP A 811 -17.51 41.90 -18.93
CA ASP A 811 -17.82 42.37 -20.28
C ASP A 811 -18.28 41.23 -21.22
N VAL A 812 -19.57 40.91 -21.11
CA VAL A 812 -20.31 39.93 -21.92
C VAL A 812 -20.37 40.25 -23.42
N ARG A 813 -19.86 41.41 -23.87
CA ARG A 813 -19.72 41.72 -25.31
C ARG A 813 -18.62 40.92 -25.99
N SER A 814 -17.80 40.22 -25.20
CA SER A 814 -16.87 39.20 -25.68
C SER A 814 -17.60 37.87 -25.89
N LYS A 815 -17.48 37.30 -27.10
CA LYS A 815 -18.07 35.99 -27.49
C LYS A 815 -17.61 34.84 -26.58
N PHE A 816 -16.40 34.96 -26.04
CA PHE A 816 -15.82 34.06 -25.05
C PHE A 816 -15.28 34.87 -23.86
N PHE A 817 -15.54 34.37 -22.66
CA PHE A 817 -14.82 34.78 -21.46
C PHE A 817 -14.53 33.57 -20.57
N VAL A 818 -13.49 33.67 -19.75
CA VAL A 818 -13.00 32.59 -18.90
C VAL A 818 -12.68 33.15 -17.53
N LEU A 819 -12.86 32.35 -16.49
CA LEU A 819 -12.44 32.69 -15.12
C LEU A 819 -11.78 31.48 -14.46
N SER A 820 -10.77 31.70 -13.63
CA SER A 820 -10.08 30.67 -12.85
C SER A 820 -9.69 31.26 -11.48
N ASN A 821 -8.70 30.67 -10.82
CA ASN A 821 -8.15 31.05 -9.51
C ASN A 821 -7.46 32.44 -9.47
N HIS A 822 -7.67 33.29 -10.47
CA HIS A 822 -7.12 34.63 -10.58
C HIS A 822 -8.22 35.69 -10.40
N GLN A 823 -7.82 36.94 -10.18
CA GLN A 823 -8.71 38.09 -10.25
C GLN A 823 -9.15 38.33 -11.70
N TYR A 824 -10.39 38.78 -11.89
CA TYR A 824 -10.90 39.17 -13.21
C TYR A 824 -10.04 40.29 -13.85
N GLY A 825 -9.77 40.18 -15.14
CA GLY A 825 -8.87 41.05 -15.92
C GLY A 825 -7.49 40.44 -16.21
N ASN A 826 -7.14 39.33 -15.55
CA ASN A 826 -5.85 38.63 -15.72
C ASN A 826 -5.99 37.29 -16.50
N GLU A 827 -7.10 37.08 -17.20
CA GLU A 827 -7.45 35.83 -17.88
C GLU A 827 -6.33 35.35 -18.82
N TYR A 828 -5.77 36.29 -19.58
CA TYR A 828 -4.79 36.02 -20.62
C TYR A 828 -3.36 35.87 -20.10
N GLU A 829 -3.12 35.94 -18.79
CA GLU A 829 -1.80 35.66 -18.21
C GLU A 829 -1.51 34.16 -18.02
N PHE A 830 -2.55 33.33 -17.91
CA PHE A 830 -2.47 31.91 -17.55
C PHE A 830 -2.66 31.01 -18.77
N CYS A 831 -1.87 29.94 -18.87
CA CYS A 831 -1.88 29.09 -20.06
C CYS A 831 -3.13 28.21 -20.14
N LYS A 832 -3.66 27.72 -18.99
CA LYS A 832 -4.89 26.91 -18.92
C LYS A 832 -6.15 27.64 -19.41
N THR A 833 -6.24 28.94 -19.18
CA THR A 833 -7.41 29.76 -19.54
C THR A 833 -7.38 30.10 -21.03
N GLN A 834 -6.18 30.40 -21.58
CA GLN A 834 -5.97 30.52 -23.02
C GLN A 834 -6.29 29.21 -23.76
N HIS A 835 -5.73 28.08 -23.30
CA HIS A 835 -5.93 26.75 -23.89
C HIS A 835 -7.39 26.29 -23.81
N GLY A 836 -8.05 26.45 -22.66
CA GLY A 836 -9.49 26.17 -22.51
C GLY A 836 -10.37 27.03 -23.43
N CYS A 837 -10.04 28.32 -23.61
CA CYS A 837 -10.67 29.17 -24.62
C CYS A 837 -10.51 28.59 -26.04
N GLN A 838 -9.29 28.22 -26.42
CA GLN A 838 -8.97 27.70 -27.75
C GLN A 838 -9.66 26.36 -28.03
N LEU A 839 -9.69 25.44 -27.06
CA LEU A 839 -10.41 24.17 -27.18
C LEU A 839 -11.92 24.39 -27.39
N LEU A 840 -12.53 25.33 -26.67
CA LEU A 840 -13.95 25.65 -26.80
C LEU A 840 -14.27 26.32 -28.15
N ASP A 841 -13.51 27.34 -28.55
CA ASP A 841 -13.68 28.04 -29.83
C ASP A 841 -13.47 27.11 -31.03
N ASN A 842 -12.44 26.25 -31.01
CA ASN A 842 -12.22 25.24 -32.05
C ASN A 842 -13.35 24.21 -32.09
N THR A 843 -13.80 23.71 -30.93
CA THR A 843 -14.92 22.74 -30.86
C THR A 843 -16.21 23.33 -31.42
N LEU A 844 -16.55 24.57 -31.07
CA LEU A 844 -17.74 25.22 -31.61
C LEU A 844 -17.58 25.47 -33.12
N LYS A 845 -16.40 25.93 -33.61
CA LYS A 845 -16.13 26.08 -35.05
C LYS A 845 -16.29 24.78 -35.83
N GLU A 846 -15.81 23.65 -35.31
CA GLU A 846 -15.98 22.32 -35.92
C GLU A 846 -17.47 21.96 -36.05
N LEU A 847 -18.24 22.07 -34.96
CA LEU A 847 -19.65 21.68 -34.90
C LEU A 847 -20.60 22.62 -35.67
N THR A 848 -20.16 23.84 -35.98
CA THR A 848 -21.00 24.90 -36.60
C THR A 848 -20.50 25.36 -37.98
N ASN A 849 -19.53 24.65 -38.58
CA ASN A 849 -18.88 25.04 -39.83
C ASN A 849 -18.39 26.51 -39.82
N ASN A 850 -17.62 26.86 -38.78
CA ASN A 850 -17.18 28.23 -38.46
C ASN A 850 -18.36 29.20 -38.22
N TYR A 851 -19.26 28.83 -37.31
CA TYR A 851 -20.45 29.58 -36.85
C TYR A 851 -21.64 29.69 -37.84
N LYS A 852 -21.47 29.23 -39.08
CA LYS A 852 -22.46 29.35 -40.17
C LYS A 852 -23.69 28.46 -40.06
N THR A 853 -23.64 27.42 -39.22
CA THR A 853 -24.76 26.47 -39.04
C THR A 853 -25.05 26.23 -37.58
N LYS A 854 -26.35 26.13 -37.24
CA LYS A 854 -26.80 25.68 -35.92
C LYS A 854 -26.28 24.27 -35.61
N ILE A 855 -26.00 24.03 -34.33
CA ILE A 855 -25.68 22.70 -33.83
C ILE A 855 -26.95 21.86 -33.89
N THR A 856 -26.89 20.69 -34.54
CA THR A 856 -28.03 19.77 -34.70
C THR A 856 -27.91 18.49 -33.89
N ASP A 857 -26.73 18.20 -33.33
CA ASP A 857 -26.47 17.03 -32.48
C ASP A 857 -26.02 17.50 -31.09
N GLU A 858 -26.98 17.59 -30.17
CA GLU A 858 -26.76 17.95 -28.77
C GLU A 858 -25.88 16.92 -28.04
N LYS A 859 -25.96 15.63 -28.40
CA LYS A 859 -25.15 14.60 -27.76
C LYS A 859 -23.69 14.75 -28.16
N GLN A 860 -23.42 14.95 -29.46
CA GLN A 860 -22.06 15.22 -29.94
C GLN A 860 -21.47 16.49 -29.32
N LEU A 861 -22.29 17.53 -29.10
CA LEU A 861 -21.87 18.70 -28.34
C LEU A 861 -21.48 18.31 -26.91
N VAL A 862 -22.37 17.68 -26.15
CA VAL A 862 -22.10 17.28 -24.74
C VAL A 862 -20.86 16.40 -24.63
N ASP A 863 -20.71 15.39 -25.48
CA ASP A 863 -19.53 14.50 -25.48
C ASP A 863 -18.24 15.29 -25.76
N ARG A 864 -18.24 16.24 -26.71
CA ARG A 864 -17.09 17.13 -26.99
C ARG A 864 -16.80 18.12 -25.85
N LEU A 865 -17.81 18.73 -25.24
CA LEU A 865 -17.62 19.63 -24.09
C LEU A 865 -17.04 18.85 -22.88
N MET A 866 -17.46 17.59 -22.68
CA MET A 866 -16.87 16.71 -21.68
C MET A 866 -15.42 16.34 -22.01
N MET A 867 -15.04 16.18 -23.29
CA MET A 867 -13.63 16.01 -23.66
C MET A 867 -12.77 17.23 -23.28
N ILE A 868 -13.27 18.46 -23.44
CA ILE A 868 -12.57 19.68 -22.97
C ILE A 868 -12.36 19.64 -21.46
N LEU A 869 -13.40 19.24 -20.70
CA LEU A 869 -13.32 19.11 -19.25
C LEU A 869 -12.40 17.99 -18.75
N ASN A 870 -12.02 17.05 -19.62
CA ASN A 870 -11.14 15.91 -19.32
C ASN A 870 -9.70 16.09 -19.82
N ASP A 871 -9.35 17.20 -20.46
CA ASP A 871 -8.04 17.40 -21.07
C ASP A 871 -6.88 17.36 -20.06
N GLN A 872 -5.85 16.57 -20.34
CA GLN A 872 -4.70 16.36 -19.44
C GLN A 872 -3.47 17.21 -19.82
N THR A 873 -3.61 18.12 -20.81
CA THR A 873 -2.49 18.89 -21.38
C THR A 873 -1.85 19.87 -20.38
N THR A 874 -0.58 19.63 -20.05
CA THR A 874 0.23 20.52 -19.21
C THR A 874 0.86 21.65 -20.04
N CYS A 875 0.23 22.82 -19.99
CA CYS A 875 0.65 24.06 -20.65
C CYS A 875 1.73 24.79 -19.83
N ILE A 876 2.97 24.30 -19.89
CA ILE A 876 4.16 24.93 -19.28
C ILE A 876 4.64 26.08 -20.18
N ARG A 877 5.04 27.20 -19.58
CA ARG A 877 5.78 28.27 -20.31
C ARG A 877 7.28 28.03 -20.18
N GLU A 878 7.98 27.93 -21.31
CA GLU A 878 9.42 27.64 -21.38
C GLU A 878 10.31 28.84 -21.03
N ASP A 879 9.73 30.04 -21.06
CA ASP A 879 10.38 31.36 -21.03
C ASP A 879 10.62 31.94 -19.60
N ILE A 880 10.28 31.21 -18.53
CA ILE A 880 10.20 31.79 -17.17
C ILE A 880 11.11 31.09 -16.16
N VAL A 881 12.32 31.63 -15.97
CA VAL A 881 13.25 31.25 -14.89
C VAL A 881 13.05 32.18 -13.68
N GLY A 882 12.21 31.77 -12.72
CA GLY A 882 12.07 32.49 -11.44
C GLY A 882 10.86 32.08 -10.58
N MET A 883 11.07 31.82 -9.28
CA MET A 883 10.04 31.29 -8.37
C MET A 883 8.79 32.15 -8.21
N SER A 884 8.89 33.48 -8.38
CA SER A 884 7.75 34.40 -8.27
C SER A 884 6.61 34.09 -9.25
N SER A 885 6.90 33.36 -10.33
CA SER A 885 5.95 33.04 -11.39
C SER A 885 5.31 31.65 -11.30
N ILE A 886 5.65 30.82 -10.30
CA ILE A 886 5.14 29.43 -10.18
C ILE A 886 3.59 29.37 -10.17
N LYS A 887 2.91 30.42 -9.69
CA LYS A 887 1.44 30.54 -9.77
C LYS A 887 0.88 30.41 -11.20
N LYS A 888 1.66 30.73 -12.25
CA LYS A 888 1.22 30.73 -13.66
C LYS A 888 1.29 29.33 -14.33
N LEU A 889 1.89 28.33 -13.68
CA LEU A 889 2.13 26.99 -14.26
C LEU A 889 0.98 25.98 -14.07
N GLN A 890 -0.16 26.38 -13.51
CA GLN A 890 -1.31 25.49 -13.29
C GLN A 890 -2.02 25.12 -14.60
N SER A 891 -1.90 23.86 -15.05
CA SER A 891 -2.62 23.34 -16.23
C SER A 891 -2.83 21.82 -16.20
N ARG A 892 -4.05 21.43 -15.86
CA ARG A 892 -4.73 20.14 -16.13
C ARG A 892 -6.24 20.43 -16.08
N PHE A 893 -7.06 19.57 -16.67
CA PHE A 893 -8.49 19.45 -16.38
C PHE A 893 -8.74 18.06 -15.74
N ILE A 894 -9.87 17.88 -15.05
CA ILE A 894 -10.13 16.68 -14.23
C ILE A 894 -10.83 15.61 -15.08
N PRO A 895 -10.29 14.39 -15.22
CA PRO A 895 -10.95 13.33 -15.97
C PRO A 895 -12.22 12.85 -15.27
N LYS A 896 -13.28 12.60 -16.06
CA LYS A 896 -14.53 11.96 -15.65
C LYS A 896 -14.24 10.69 -14.84
N PRO A 897 -14.88 10.48 -13.67
CA PRO A 897 -14.74 9.24 -12.92
C PRO A 897 -15.22 8.07 -13.76
N GLN A 898 -14.44 6.99 -13.76
CA GLN A 898 -14.97 5.66 -14.07
C GLN A 898 -15.92 5.26 -12.93
N PRO A 899 -16.98 4.48 -13.19
CA PRO A 899 -17.79 3.92 -12.11
C PRO A 899 -16.88 3.12 -11.16
N GLU A 900 -17.13 3.23 -9.85
CA GLU A 900 -16.27 2.61 -8.84
C GLU A 900 -16.38 1.08 -8.91
N ILE A 901 -15.34 0.44 -9.43
CA ILE A 901 -15.04 -0.96 -9.16
C ILE A 901 -14.47 -1.02 -7.74
N GLU A 902 -14.98 -1.95 -6.94
CA GLU A 902 -14.61 -2.10 -5.53
C GLU A 902 -13.10 -2.27 -5.33
N LYS A 903 -12.54 -1.57 -4.34
CA LYS A 903 -11.10 -1.61 -4.05
C LYS A 903 -10.74 -2.87 -3.28
N LYS A 904 -10.20 -3.89 -3.98
CA LYS A 904 -9.30 -4.90 -3.39
C LYS A 904 -7.85 -4.70 -3.87
N PRO A 905 -6.84 -5.18 -3.15
CA PRO A 905 -5.58 -4.44 -2.97
C PRO A 905 -4.59 -4.53 -4.14
N THR A 906 -3.96 -3.40 -4.47
CA THR A 906 -3.00 -3.32 -5.58
C THR A 906 -1.65 -3.94 -5.22
N LEU A 907 -1.31 -5.06 -5.87
CA LEU A 907 -0.03 -5.75 -5.73
C LEU A 907 1.12 -4.98 -6.43
N GLN A 908 1.54 -3.83 -5.90
CA GLN A 908 2.67 -3.05 -6.39
C GLN A 908 3.77 -2.82 -5.35
N SER A 909 4.31 -3.95 -4.86
CA SER A 909 5.73 -4.03 -4.51
C SER A 909 6.32 -5.28 -5.20
N LEU A 910 7.60 -5.22 -5.59
CA LEU A 910 8.33 -6.24 -6.39
C LEU A 910 7.96 -6.34 -7.89
N LYS A 911 8.55 -5.48 -8.74
CA LYS A 911 9.01 -5.80 -10.12
C LYS A 911 9.73 -4.60 -10.80
N SER A 912 10.91 -4.20 -10.33
CA SER A 912 11.71 -3.14 -10.98
C SER A 912 13.22 -3.13 -10.65
N ALA A 913 13.86 -4.28 -10.42
CA ALA A 913 15.29 -4.33 -10.10
C ALA A 913 16.04 -5.60 -10.55
N GLN A 914 15.95 -6.01 -11.83
CA GLN A 914 16.99 -6.85 -12.43
C GLN A 914 17.20 -6.59 -13.92
N THR A 915 18.45 -6.24 -14.26
CA THR A 915 19.11 -6.31 -15.57
C THR A 915 18.32 -5.96 -16.84
N GLN A 916 18.75 -4.88 -17.50
CA GLN A 916 19.57 -5.08 -18.70
C GLN A 916 20.47 -3.87 -18.98
N GLY A 917 21.68 -4.14 -19.48
CA GLY A 917 22.57 -3.13 -20.03
C GLY A 917 23.36 -3.73 -21.18
N LEU A 918 23.56 -2.93 -22.24
CA LEU A 918 24.49 -3.17 -23.36
C LEU A 918 24.09 -4.36 -24.30
N ASN A 919 24.24 -4.28 -25.63
CA ASN A 919 24.70 -3.15 -26.46
C ASN A 919 24.22 -3.24 -27.93
N ASN A 920 24.45 -2.12 -28.64
CA ASN A 920 24.35 -1.90 -30.09
C ASN A 920 24.80 -3.07 -31.00
N ASN A 921 24.31 -3.09 -32.26
CA ASN A 921 25.22 -3.07 -33.43
C ASN A 921 24.60 -2.88 -34.83
N LYS A 922 25.01 -1.78 -35.50
CA LYS A 922 25.45 -1.60 -36.92
C LYS A 922 25.04 -0.20 -37.45
N PHE A 923 25.95 0.65 -37.95
CA PHE A 923 26.83 0.54 -39.14
C PHE A 923 26.05 0.42 -40.46
N MET A 924 26.42 1.09 -41.56
CA MET A 924 27.66 1.82 -41.92
C MET A 924 27.35 3.33 -42.12
N ASN A 925 28.15 4.27 -42.64
CA ASN A 925 29.52 4.36 -43.24
C ASN A 925 29.95 5.88 -43.21
N ASN A 926 31.11 6.42 -43.62
CA ASN A 926 32.38 5.94 -44.22
C ASN A 926 33.51 7.03 -44.02
N ASN A 927 34.66 6.83 -44.66
CA ASN A 927 35.64 7.82 -45.18
C ASN A 927 36.72 8.45 -44.27
N ASN A 928 37.91 7.84 -44.42
CA ASN A 928 39.21 8.48 -44.72
C ASN A 928 40.20 8.86 -43.59
N MET A 929 41.46 8.50 -43.84
CA MET A 929 42.66 8.76 -43.03
C MET A 929 43.39 10.03 -43.52
N SER A 930 44.20 10.67 -42.67
CA SER A 930 45.69 10.63 -42.76
C SER A 930 46.41 11.71 -41.90
N THR A 931 47.61 11.36 -41.40
CA THR A 931 48.84 12.16 -41.14
C THR A 931 48.74 13.69 -40.89
N THR A 932 49.45 14.33 -39.93
CA THR A 932 50.93 14.33 -39.73
C THR A 932 51.41 14.80 -38.32
N MET A 933 52.70 14.58 -38.01
CA MET A 933 53.53 15.23 -36.96
C MET A 933 54.05 16.64 -37.40
N PRO A 934 54.87 17.47 -36.66
CA PRO A 934 55.86 17.12 -35.60
C PRO A 934 56.14 18.11 -34.42
N THR A 935 57.19 17.75 -33.68
CA THR A 935 57.81 18.08 -32.38
C THR A 935 58.56 19.43 -32.14
N THR A 936 59.00 19.64 -30.86
CA THR A 936 60.07 20.55 -30.31
C THR A 936 59.66 22.00 -29.97
N MET A 937 60.26 22.76 -29.02
CA MET A 937 61.46 22.68 -28.11
C MET A 937 61.06 23.06 -26.64
N SER A 938 61.65 22.61 -25.52
CA SER A 938 63.00 22.84 -24.90
C SER A 938 63.29 24.29 -24.43
N ALA A 939 63.88 24.63 -23.26
CA ALA A 939 64.29 23.88 -22.04
C ALA A 939 64.84 24.83 -20.91
N ALA A 940 65.10 24.28 -19.69
CA ALA A 940 66.09 24.75 -18.68
C ALA A 940 65.80 26.05 -17.86
N ASN A 941 66.35 26.33 -16.65
CA ASN A 941 67.10 25.52 -15.65
C ASN A 941 67.25 26.24 -14.26
N LEU A 942 67.95 25.59 -13.30
CA LEU A 942 68.47 26.06 -11.97
C LEU A 942 67.44 26.07 -10.80
N MET A 943 67.61 25.36 -9.66
CA MET A 943 68.67 25.32 -8.61
C MET A 943 68.57 26.47 -7.57
N SER A 944 68.76 26.28 -6.26
CA SER A 944 69.02 25.07 -5.43
C SER A 944 69.00 25.38 -3.91
N SER A 945 68.65 24.42 -3.04
CA SER A 945 69.37 24.13 -1.77
C SER A 945 68.71 23.00 -0.95
N ASN A 946 69.51 22.14 -0.31
CA ASN A 946 69.04 21.06 0.58
C ASN A 946 69.04 21.49 2.05
N LEU A 947 68.16 20.89 2.88
CA LEU A 947 68.55 20.37 4.20
C LEU A 947 67.53 19.35 4.72
N ASN A 948 68.02 18.21 5.19
CA ASN A 948 67.18 17.09 5.63
C ASN A 948 66.49 17.35 6.97
N LYS A 949 65.25 16.86 7.09
CA LYS A 949 64.72 16.28 8.34
C LYS A 949 63.60 15.29 8.02
N ASP A 950 63.99 14.07 7.70
CA ASP A 950 63.13 12.90 7.89
C ASP A 950 62.82 12.70 9.38
N ILE A 951 61.86 11.81 9.66
CA ILE A 951 61.30 11.44 10.98
C ILE A 951 60.16 12.40 11.43
N LEU A 952 58.97 11.80 11.61
CA LEU A 952 57.69 12.38 12.07
C LEU A 952 56.98 13.35 11.11
N LEU A 953 56.16 12.80 10.19
CA LEU A 953 54.75 13.21 9.95
C LEU A 953 54.08 12.34 8.87
N SER A 954 53.67 11.12 9.22
CA SER A 954 52.95 10.19 8.34
C SER A 954 51.49 10.01 8.76
N SER A 955 50.75 11.12 8.93
CA SER A 955 49.34 11.12 9.35
C SER A 955 48.58 12.34 8.79
N PHE A 956 47.38 12.10 8.24
CA PHE A 956 46.32 13.06 7.86
C PHE A 956 46.60 14.15 6.79
N PRO A 957 45.80 14.14 5.70
CA PRO A 957 45.45 15.35 4.98
C PRO A 957 43.93 15.54 4.75
N THR A 958 43.06 15.19 5.71
CA THR A 958 41.61 15.46 5.66
C THR A 958 41.18 16.76 6.36
N LEU A 959 42.11 17.49 6.97
CA LEU A 959 41.87 18.65 7.83
C LEU A 959 41.54 19.97 7.08
N LYS A 960 41.10 19.90 5.81
CA LYS A 960 40.77 21.09 4.99
C LYS A 960 39.30 21.19 4.55
N THR A 961 38.51 20.12 4.74
CA THR A 961 37.07 20.09 4.37
C THR A 961 36.13 20.31 5.56
N PHE A 962 36.67 20.41 6.77
CA PHE A 962 35.90 20.38 8.02
C PHE A 962 35.33 21.75 8.47
N HIS A 963 35.70 22.84 7.81
CA HIS A 963 35.63 24.18 8.43
C HIS A 963 34.46 25.09 8.01
N LEU A 964 33.57 24.66 7.10
CA LEU A 964 32.53 25.52 6.49
C LEU A 964 31.10 25.23 6.97
N ASN A 965 30.71 23.98 7.22
CA ASN A 965 29.29 23.60 7.43
C ASN A 965 28.77 23.78 8.88
N ILE A 966 29.50 24.50 9.75
CA ILE A 966 29.07 24.83 11.13
C ILE A 966 28.98 26.35 11.36
N MET A 967 29.48 27.20 10.45
CA MET A 967 29.51 28.66 10.62
C MET A 967 28.20 29.41 10.30
N MET A 968 27.07 28.70 10.14
CA MET A 968 25.74 29.29 9.92
C MET A 968 24.85 29.36 11.17
N VAL A 969 25.38 29.06 12.35
CA VAL A 969 24.87 29.63 13.61
C VAL A 969 25.69 30.88 13.90
N SER A 970 25.03 32.03 14.03
CA SER A 970 25.67 33.34 14.03
C SER A 970 26.69 33.53 15.16
N ILE A 971 27.95 33.77 14.79
CA ILE A 971 29.07 34.00 15.71
C ILE A 971 28.77 35.14 16.70
N ASN A 972 28.07 36.19 16.24
CA ASN A 972 27.58 37.30 17.08
C ASN A 972 26.82 36.79 18.31
N THR A 973 25.86 35.88 18.13
CA THR A 973 25.00 35.38 19.21
C THR A 973 25.78 34.62 20.27
N ILE A 974 26.79 33.84 19.87
CA ILE A 974 27.69 33.14 20.80
C ILE A 974 28.59 34.14 21.54
N GLN A 975 28.99 35.23 20.90
CA GLN A 975 29.87 36.25 21.49
C GLN A 975 29.11 37.19 22.44
N GLU A 976 27.88 37.59 22.08
CA GLU A 976 26.91 38.30 22.93
C GLU A 976 26.60 37.51 24.21
N PHE A 977 26.34 36.19 24.10
CA PHE A 977 26.13 35.31 25.25
C PHE A 977 27.39 35.21 26.14
N LYS A 978 28.58 35.33 25.55
CA LYS A 978 29.88 35.27 26.24
C LYS A 978 30.14 36.52 27.08
N GLU A 979 29.76 37.68 26.55
CA GLU A 979 29.87 38.97 27.24
C GLU A 979 28.81 39.07 28.35
N MET A 980 27.57 38.63 28.08
CA MET A 980 26.51 38.53 29.09
C MET A 980 26.86 37.58 30.26
N ALA A 981 27.52 36.45 29.98
CA ALA A 981 27.98 35.52 31.01
C ALA A 981 29.10 36.06 31.93
N LEU A 982 29.73 37.19 31.57
CA LEU A 982 30.79 37.85 32.32
C LEU A 982 30.30 39.06 33.14
N SER A 983 29.09 39.57 32.88
CA SER A 983 28.50 40.75 33.54
C SER A 983 27.58 40.44 34.72
N PHE A 984 27.45 39.17 35.13
CA PHE A 984 26.64 38.77 36.28
C PHE A 984 27.33 39.06 37.62
N GLN A 985 26.70 39.89 38.47
CA GLN A 985 27.17 40.14 39.84
C GLN A 985 26.75 39.00 40.81
N THR A 986 27.25 39.05 42.05
CA THR A 986 26.93 38.08 43.11
C THR A 986 25.42 38.00 43.39
N PRO A 987 24.83 36.78 43.51
CA PRO A 987 23.42 36.63 43.84
C PRO A 987 23.06 37.25 45.19
N PHE A 988 21.90 37.89 45.27
CA PHE A 988 21.31 38.40 46.51
C PHE A 988 19.88 37.87 46.70
N TRP A 989 19.37 37.92 47.94
CA TRP A 989 18.09 37.33 48.33
C TRP A 989 17.07 38.43 48.66
N HIS A 990 15.91 38.40 48.00
CA HIS A 990 14.82 39.35 48.19
C HIS A 990 13.47 38.67 47.90
N ASP A 991 12.38 39.06 48.57
CA ASP A 991 11.02 38.52 48.36
C ASP A 991 10.93 37.00 48.11
N HIS A 992 11.64 36.24 48.94
CA HIS A 992 11.73 34.77 48.91
C HIS A 992 12.31 34.15 47.62
N GLN A 993 13.05 34.92 46.82
CA GLN A 993 13.79 34.42 45.65
C GLN A 993 15.24 34.94 45.62
N TRP A 994 16.12 34.20 44.95
CA TRP A 994 17.45 34.66 44.59
C TRP A 994 17.37 35.52 43.33
N PHE A 995 18.11 36.62 43.30
CA PHE A 995 18.24 37.50 42.15
C PHE A 995 19.71 37.70 41.79
N ILE A 996 19.99 37.85 40.50
CA ILE A 996 21.27 38.38 40.01
C ILE A 996 21.02 39.75 39.38
N GLN A 997 21.93 40.68 39.64
CA GLN A 997 22.05 41.94 38.92
C GLN A 997 23.04 41.77 37.76
N CYS A 998 22.68 42.26 36.58
CA CYS A 998 23.49 42.25 35.38
C CYS A 998 23.60 43.66 34.82
N ASP A 999 24.83 44.16 34.69
CA ASP A 999 25.11 45.48 34.12
C ASP A 999 25.47 45.32 32.64
N TYR A 1000 24.48 45.46 31.76
CA TYR A 1000 24.67 45.32 30.31
C TYR A 1000 24.93 46.68 29.66
N ILE A 1001 26.12 46.86 29.08
CA ILE A 1001 26.51 48.10 28.37
C ILE A 1001 26.23 47.90 26.88
N ASP A 1002 25.03 48.29 26.45
CA ASP A 1002 24.74 48.46 25.02
C ASP A 1002 25.51 49.65 24.44
N LYS A 1003 25.76 49.66 23.13
CA LYS A 1003 26.54 50.69 22.41
C LYS A 1003 25.73 51.96 22.13
N SER A 1004 24.91 52.37 23.09
CA SER A 1004 23.91 53.44 23.00
C SER A 1004 23.96 54.45 24.17
N ASP A 1005 25.15 54.66 24.74
CA ASP A 1005 25.53 55.70 25.72
C ASP A 1005 24.74 55.79 27.04
N TYR A 1006 23.81 54.88 27.31
CA TYR A 1006 23.09 54.80 28.59
C TYR A 1006 23.14 53.38 29.17
N ALA A 1007 23.85 53.20 30.28
CA ALA A 1007 23.85 51.95 31.03
C ALA A 1007 22.48 51.73 31.72
N GLN A 1008 21.86 50.57 31.48
CA GLN A 1008 20.68 50.12 32.23
C GLN A 1008 21.03 48.87 33.04
N ILE A 1009 20.52 48.84 34.28
CA ILE A 1009 20.72 47.74 35.22
C ILE A 1009 19.51 46.80 35.11
N TYR A 1010 19.76 45.52 34.86
CA TYR A 1010 18.71 44.50 34.82
C TYR A 1010 18.84 43.53 36.00
N THR A 1011 17.73 43.25 36.67
CA THR A 1011 17.62 42.24 37.73
C THR A 1011 16.77 41.06 37.25
N LEU A 1012 17.30 39.85 37.40
CA LEU A 1012 16.65 38.61 36.92
C LEU A 1012 16.51 37.60 38.07
N PRO A 1013 15.37 36.85 38.14
CA PRO A 1013 15.21 35.76 39.09
C PRO A 1013 16.13 34.60 38.74
N PHE A 1014 16.78 34.03 39.75
CA PHE A 1014 17.84 33.03 39.62
C PHE A 1014 17.27 31.61 39.43
N ASN A 1015 17.59 30.96 38.32
CA ASN A 1015 17.21 29.57 38.05
C ASN A 1015 18.43 28.62 38.18
N PHE A 1016 18.26 27.55 38.94
CA PHE A 1016 19.34 26.65 39.38
C PHE A 1016 19.97 25.84 38.24
N ASP A 1017 19.16 25.41 37.26
CA ASP A 1017 19.58 24.52 36.15
C ASP A 1017 20.57 25.18 35.18
N ILE A 1018 20.53 26.52 35.07
CA ILE A 1018 21.48 27.28 34.26
C ILE A 1018 22.85 27.27 34.95
N PHE A 1019 22.89 27.40 36.28
CA PHE A 1019 24.14 27.50 37.03
C PHE A 1019 24.87 26.15 37.14
N THR A 1020 24.14 25.03 37.28
CA THR A 1020 24.73 23.68 37.20
C THR A 1020 25.35 23.40 35.83
N THR A 1021 24.71 23.89 34.75
CA THR A 1021 25.24 23.81 33.37
C THR A 1021 26.51 24.65 33.19
N CYS A 1022 26.60 25.83 33.81
CA CYS A 1022 27.83 26.63 33.81
C CYS A 1022 28.97 26.00 34.64
N ILE A 1023 28.65 25.30 35.74
CA ILE A 1023 29.64 24.58 36.56
C ILE A 1023 30.20 23.37 35.80
N SER A 1024 29.36 22.57 35.14
CA SER A 1024 29.81 21.37 34.41
C SER A 1024 30.75 21.71 33.25
N MET A 1025 30.48 22.79 32.50
CA MET A 1025 31.41 23.31 31.50
C MET A 1025 32.74 23.79 32.08
N LYS A 1026 32.75 24.29 33.32
CA LYS A 1026 33.99 24.71 34.00
C LYS A 1026 34.84 23.51 34.39
N THR A 1027 34.24 22.45 34.94
CA THR A 1027 34.96 21.21 35.25
C THR A 1027 35.43 20.45 34.01
N MET A 1028 34.69 20.52 32.89
CA MET A 1028 35.20 20.00 31.60
C MET A 1028 36.44 20.77 31.12
N LYS A 1029 36.48 22.10 31.32
CA LYS A 1029 37.63 22.91 30.92
C LYS A 1029 38.89 22.64 31.74
N ASP A 1030 38.74 22.27 33.02
CA ASP A 1030 39.86 21.87 33.87
C ASP A 1030 40.30 20.39 33.67
N GLN A 1031 39.70 19.69 32.69
CA GLN A 1031 40.03 18.32 32.27
C GLN A 1031 40.51 18.20 30.80
N ILE A 1032 40.70 19.32 30.09
CA ILE A 1032 41.18 19.41 28.69
C ILE A 1032 42.47 20.24 28.64
#